data_AF-A0A1V6PY93-F1
#
_entry.id   AF-A0A1V6PY93-F1
#
_cell.length_a   1.000
_cell.length_b   1.000
_cell.length_c   1.000
_cell.angle_alpha   90.00
_cell.angle_beta   90.00
_cell.angle_gamma   90.00
#
_symmetry.space_group_name_H-M   'P 1'
#
loop_
_entity.id
_entity.type
_entity.pdbx_description
1 polymer ?
#
loop_
_entity_poly.entity_id
_entity_poly.type
_entity_poly.pdbx_seq_one_letter_code
_entity_poly.pdbx_strand_id
1 'polypeptide(L)'
;MTIPQTNGTEEDASSPFVVTHHDRVALVEFSKGHRQNPFSQPKMRALESVITHLEADRSVGCIVLTGGQGRSFSAGGDFNETTTFNGGDEVDHWLDDVTNLYTTIAGISKPVIAAIDGYAVGLGLQVALCCDYRIGSDSCQLMMPEFRMGIACNFGGFMLEAVVGRIVMQKMIFTADKWNAKSALADGLLHEVVHSKMLVIRALERAQTIGAWTPEAVQQTRPHINASFVNGLHKLAEQAKRSHRSTFATGECQENMKNILTKNHQQQPATGAPSWILIASEPIPSLSKTLKITKPSGIHVYGEGAALNSKTYYWQDESSSSREFSEWATSFQIQGDTFRMRTGAMNDPPLYIVRNTTKRAWAVSTDVFALQMARSTWGMPVGFADPTIINRDETTSFLGVSQLPAHASFTLQKAGRSGWIFNTQVDADPVVLAALNPTIHDFSQAGSAFITSLQTAVMEFTQGETEVATLLSGGIDSGAVTTFAVLSGLKVTAYSAGSPWGNEHVEAAELANALGIPHIKIDLTTDELLAAAPESMRALGTAEQERVDIALTITALIRGGYIKERHVLTGYGNDLLNLGLPPDSVEKDALIQEVIDGVDITRHSGEFTDFVARLYGKRLSHPYWHPDVVRTALDIEPSLKVRDGREKAYFRAAMEPYVPRTTAWRQKIGIHLGGGLQGGLDSTFGGRDRKVAAYSDAFKEITARLLQDPFAGINDLIPKYPGGPQPTNKLAAPIRTLTSSGAGLVLDGTGATDDASRAVLVKTILENSASSRFVLVRNLDLSEDGFRSVVRALGEPVQHKFQTGGSDLMKLPATREKGNVVLGRGMLPAHTDGLFVGHRPDLLMLYASEFNDLPGSGETTVVDQVAAMLEMPERLRLAVENAMFEYQIVETGHHMKSLEDKWFEKQPVTMERGRKCLAVSLPFPEDTERSWNIRVKGATDEESVALLDELYAFLYQKRYLYQHPWQVGDLLIIDNYGTLHGRTAISEDGKRCLFRGQVNYR
;
A
#
# COMPACT_ATOMS: atom_id res chain seq x y z
N MET A 1 33.26 12.74 -12.79
CA MET A 1 34.34 11.93 -13.39
C MET A 1 33.68 10.87 -14.24
N THR A 2 33.91 10.90 -15.56
CA THR A 2 33.32 9.99 -16.55
C THR A 2 33.96 8.60 -16.42
N ILE A 3 33.14 7.56 -16.43
CA ILE A 3 33.55 6.15 -16.34
C ILE A 3 34.33 5.78 -17.62
N PRO A 4 35.55 5.21 -17.53
CA PRO A 4 36.27 4.75 -18.72
C PRO A 4 35.58 3.53 -19.34
N GLN A 5 35.44 3.53 -20.67
CA GLN A 5 34.87 2.43 -21.44
C GLN A 5 35.75 1.16 -21.35
N THR A 6 35.10 0.02 -21.05
CA THR A 6 35.70 -1.31 -20.94
C THR A 6 35.87 -1.98 -22.31
N ASN A 7 37.06 -2.52 -22.59
CA ASN A 7 37.27 -3.44 -23.71
C ASN A 7 37.08 -4.90 -23.26
N GLY A 8 36.17 -5.62 -23.92
CA GLY A 8 36.14 -7.08 -24.11
C GLY A 8 36.01 -7.98 -22.88
N THR A 9 34.80 -8.47 -22.60
CA THR A 9 34.53 -9.61 -21.71
C THR A 9 34.44 -10.91 -22.51
N GLU A 10 35.25 -11.92 -22.18
CA GLU A 10 34.90 -13.31 -22.47
C GLU A 10 33.86 -13.76 -21.44
N GLU A 11 32.57 -13.79 -21.82
CA GLU A 11 31.50 -14.35 -20.99
C GLU A 11 31.41 -15.87 -21.21
N ASP A 12 31.91 -16.65 -20.26
CA ASP A 12 31.42 -18.03 -20.06
C ASP A 12 30.09 -17.96 -19.31
N ALA A 13 28.98 -18.22 -20.01
CA ALA A 13 27.62 -18.10 -19.49
C ALA A 13 27.32 -19.00 -18.27
N SER A 14 28.22 -19.94 -17.93
CA SER A 14 28.09 -20.93 -16.85
C SER A 14 28.83 -20.60 -15.54
N SER A 15 29.69 -19.57 -15.51
CA SER A 15 30.53 -19.25 -14.34
C SER A 15 29.77 -18.51 -13.22
N PRO A 16 29.97 -18.86 -11.92
CA PRO A 16 29.42 -18.14 -10.76
C PRO A 16 30.17 -16.82 -10.44
N PHE A 17 31.03 -16.36 -11.34
CA PHE A 17 31.80 -15.12 -11.22
C PHE A 17 31.75 -14.33 -12.53
N VAL A 18 31.66 -13.00 -12.43
CA VAL A 18 31.87 -12.07 -13.56
C VAL A 18 33.22 -11.43 -13.34
N VAL A 19 34.09 -11.54 -14.34
CA VAL A 19 35.43 -10.95 -14.32
C VAL A 19 35.45 -9.79 -15.30
N THR A 20 35.76 -8.60 -14.81
CA THR A 20 35.90 -7.39 -15.63
C THR A 20 37.30 -6.81 -15.46
N HIS A 21 37.93 -6.43 -16.58
CA HIS A 21 39.28 -5.88 -16.57
C HIS A 21 39.24 -4.35 -16.61
N HIS A 22 39.96 -3.72 -15.69
CA HIS A 22 40.17 -2.28 -15.59
C HIS A 22 41.67 -2.00 -15.57
N ASP A 23 42.25 -1.72 -16.73
CA ASP A 23 43.69 -1.60 -16.93
C ASP A 23 44.44 -2.86 -16.44
N ARG A 24 45.21 -2.73 -15.36
CA ARG A 24 45.94 -3.83 -14.71
C ARG A 24 45.17 -4.46 -13.55
N VAL A 25 43.87 -4.19 -13.41
CA VAL A 25 43.03 -4.71 -12.34
C VAL A 25 42.02 -5.67 -12.90
N ALA A 26 41.86 -6.83 -12.27
CA ALA A 26 40.73 -7.73 -12.50
C ALA A 26 39.72 -7.58 -11.36
N LEU A 27 38.52 -7.08 -11.67
CA LEU A 27 37.38 -7.05 -10.76
C LEU A 27 36.59 -8.35 -10.90
N VAL A 28 36.63 -9.18 -9.87
CA VAL A 28 35.91 -10.44 -9.76
C VAL A 28 34.68 -10.20 -8.90
N GLU A 29 33.54 -10.07 -9.55
CA GLU A 29 32.24 -9.99 -8.90
C GLU A 29 31.67 -11.40 -8.73
N PHE A 30 31.12 -11.71 -7.56
CA PHE A 30 30.46 -12.98 -7.29
C PHE A 30 29.10 -13.00 -8.02
N SER A 31 29.09 -13.11 -9.34
CA SER A 31 27.90 -13.05 -10.18
C SER A 31 26.98 -14.28 -10.03
N LYS A 32 25.76 -14.20 -10.58
CA LYS A 32 24.78 -15.30 -10.68
C LYS A 32 24.69 -16.22 -9.45
N GLY A 33 23.93 -15.77 -8.46
CA GLY A 33 23.61 -16.57 -7.28
C GLY A 33 22.85 -15.76 -6.22
N HIS A 34 22.55 -16.41 -5.09
CA HIS A 34 21.85 -15.84 -3.94
C HIS A 34 22.44 -14.49 -3.51
N ARG A 35 21.59 -13.52 -3.12
CA ARG A 35 21.98 -12.14 -2.70
C ARG A 35 23.07 -12.12 -1.62
N GLN A 36 23.12 -13.18 -0.83
CA GLN A 36 24.07 -13.36 0.28
C GLN A 36 25.35 -14.13 -0.06
N ASN A 37 25.53 -14.58 -1.31
CA ASN A 37 26.77 -15.22 -1.78
C ASN A 37 27.32 -16.37 -0.90
N PRO A 38 26.53 -17.39 -0.54
CA PRO A 38 27.07 -18.56 0.14
C PRO A 38 28.08 -19.29 -0.75
N PHE A 39 29.10 -19.89 -0.15
CA PHE A 39 30.12 -20.70 -0.82
C PHE A 39 29.75 -22.18 -0.73
N SER A 40 29.40 -22.78 -1.87
CA SER A 40 29.29 -24.22 -2.07
C SER A 40 30.60 -24.78 -2.64
N GLN A 41 30.81 -26.11 -2.66
CA GLN A 41 32.01 -26.71 -3.26
C GLN A 41 32.24 -26.25 -4.71
N PRO A 42 31.22 -26.26 -5.60
CA PRO A 42 31.41 -25.80 -6.98
C PRO A 42 31.84 -24.34 -7.05
N LYS A 43 31.30 -23.48 -6.17
CA LYS A 43 31.65 -22.06 -6.14
C LYS A 43 33.07 -21.83 -5.61
N MET A 44 33.51 -22.61 -4.61
CA MET A 44 34.89 -22.55 -4.11
C MET A 44 35.89 -22.96 -5.20
N ARG A 45 35.66 -24.09 -5.86
CA ARG A 45 36.52 -24.56 -6.97
C ARG A 45 36.51 -23.61 -8.17
N ALA A 46 35.35 -23.01 -8.47
CA ALA A 46 35.27 -22.00 -9.52
C ALA A 46 36.07 -20.73 -9.17
N LEU A 47 36.04 -20.28 -7.91
CA LEU A 47 36.84 -19.14 -7.48
C LEU A 47 38.34 -19.46 -7.52
N GLU A 48 38.72 -20.64 -7.04
CA GLU A 48 40.09 -21.14 -7.13
C GLU A 48 40.59 -21.14 -8.59
N SER A 49 39.77 -21.63 -9.51
CA SER A 49 40.06 -21.64 -10.95
C SER A 49 40.20 -20.21 -11.51
N VAL A 50 39.27 -19.30 -11.17
CA VAL A 50 39.34 -17.88 -11.58
C VAL A 50 40.62 -17.22 -11.07
N ILE A 51 40.98 -17.42 -9.80
CA ILE A 51 42.20 -16.85 -9.22
C ILE A 51 43.45 -17.45 -9.86
N THR A 52 43.46 -18.75 -10.12
CA THR A 52 44.58 -19.43 -10.80
C THR A 52 44.77 -18.92 -12.23
N HIS A 53 43.66 -18.69 -12.95
CA HIS A 53 43.69 -18.10 -14.29
C HIS A 53 44.23 -16.66 -14.24
N LEU A 54 43.71 -15.85 -13.31
CA LEU A 54 44.15 -14.48 -13.11
C LEU A 54 45.61 -14.39 -12.65
N GLU A 55 46.15 -15.39 -11.94
CA GLU A 55 47.57 -15.46 -11.59
C GLU A 55 48.45 -15.62 -12.84
N ALA A 56 48.04 -16.47 -13.78
CA ALA A 56 48.78 -16.68 -15.03
C ALA A 56 48.73 -15.46 -15.98
N ASP A 57 47.71 -14.61 -15.88
CA ASP A 57 47.52 -13.47 -16.78
C ASP A 57 48.45 -12.28 -16.44
N ARG A 58 49.48 -12.06 -17.26
CA ARG A 58 50.45 -10.96 -17.08
C ARG A 58 49.84 -9.55 -17.21
N SER A 59 48.64 -9.42 -17.79
CA SER A 59 47.92 -8.15 -17.87
C SER A 59 47.45 -7.67 -16.50
N VAL A 60 47.16 -8.61 -15.58
CA VAL A 60 46.65 -8.35 -14.24
C VAL A 60 47.79 -8.14 -13.24
N GLY A 61 47.78 -6.99 -12.59
CA GLY A 61 48.66 -6.60 -11.48
C GLY A 61 47.99 -6.60 -10.11
N CYS A 62 46.65 -6.54 -10.03
CA CYS A 62 45.90 -6.63 -8.78
C CYS A 62 44.48 -7.19 -9.02
N ILE A 63 43.93 -7.91 -8.05
CA ILE A 63 42.59 -8.52 -8.11
C ILE A 63 41.68 -7.85 -7.07
N VAL A 64 40.46 -7.50 -7.45
CA VAL A 64 39.41 -7.06 -6.51
C VAL A 64 38.33 -8.13 -6.42
N LEU A 65 38.07 -8.63 -5.23
CA LEU A 65 36.93 -9.50 -4.94
C LEU A 65 35.78 -8.68 -4.36
N THR A 66 34.58 -8.86 -4.91
CA THR A 66 33.39 -8.24 -4.36
C THR A 66 32.14 -9.08 -4.55
N GLY A 67 31.15 -8.91 -3.67
CA GLY A 67 29.84 -9.54 -3.81
C GLY A 67 29.02 -9.03 -4.99
N GLY A 68 29.43 -7.90 -5.58
CA GLY A 68 28.71 -7.12 -6.57
C GLY A 68 27.84 -6.02 -5.94
N GLN A 69 27.43 -5.04 -6.73
CA GLN A 69 26.66 -3.90 -6.23
C GLN A 69 25.35 -4.34 -5.54
N GLY A 70 25.10 -3.83 -4.33
CA GLY A 70 23.87 -4.09 -3.57
C GLY A 70 23.77 -5.51 -2.95
N ARG A 71 24.86 -6.29 -2.99
CA ARG A 71 24.92 -7.67 -2.51
C ARG A 71 25.96 -7.82 -1.40
N SER A 72 25.75 -8.79 -0.53
CA SER A 72 26.73 -9.09 0.51
C SER A 72 27.99 -9.70 -0.09
N PHE A 73 29.13 -9.47 0.54
CA PHE A 73 30.38 -10.16 0.20
C PHE A 73 30.19 -11.68 0.27
N SER A 74 29.82 -12.23 1.44
CA SER A 74 29.38 -13.63 1.59
C SER A 74 28.84 -13.93 2.98
N ALA A 75 27.75 -14.69 3.07
CA ALA A 75 27.18 -15.19 4.32
C ALA A 75 27.82 -16.49 4.84
N GLY A 76 28.90 -16.98 4.21
CA GLY A 76 29.63 -18.17 4.66
C GLY A 76 29.42 -19.40 3.77
N GLY A 77 29.64 -20.59 4.35
CA GLY A 77 29.42 -21.86 3.66
C GLY A 77 27.94 -22.09 3.33
N ASP A 78 27.67 -22.78 2.23
CA ASP A 78 26.30 -23.11 1.81
C ASP A 78 25.70 -24.18 2.71
N PHE A 79 24.80 -23.76 3.60
CA PHE A 79 24.11 -24.68 4.51
C PHE A 79 23.28 -25.74 3.78
N ASN A 80 22.83 -25.50 2.53
CA ASN A 80 22.12 -26.53 1.78
C ASN A 80 23.01 -27.74 1.48
N GLU A 81 24.32 -27.52 1.37
CA GLU A 81 25.31 -28.58 1.17
C GLU A 81 25.79 -29.14 2.50
N THR A 82 26.25 -28.28 3.42
CA THR A 82 26.89 -28.73 4.67
C THR A 82 25.93 -29.38 5.68
N THR A 83 24.62 -29.17 5.57
CA THR A 83 23.62 -29.88 6.40
C THR A 83 23.51 -31.36 6.11
N THR A 84 24.02 -31.81 4.96
CA THR A 84 24.00 -33.21 4.55
C THR A 84 25.19 -34.01 5.10
N PHE A 85 26.19 -33.34 5.66
CA PHE A 85 27.38 -33.98 6.22
C PHE A 85 27.02 -34.77 7.47
N ASN A 86 27.72 -35.86 7.72
CA ASN A 86 27.56 -36.72 8.91
C ASN A 86 28.91 -37.02 9.60
N GLY A 87 29.97 -36.31 9.22
CA GLY A 87 31.30 -36.47 9.83
C GLY A 87 32.20 -37.48 9.11
N GLY A 88 31.84 -37.92 7.91
CA GLY A 88 32.60 -38.84 7.05
C GLY A 88 33.50 -38.13 6.05
N ASP A 89 33.82 -38.83 4.95
CA ASP A 89 34.72 -38.34 3.89
C ASP A 89 34.23 -37.03 3.25
N GLU A 90 32.93 -36.76 3.26
CA GLU A 90 32.37 -35.50 2.74
C GLU A 90 32.92 -34.26 3.46
N VAL A 91 33.22 -34.38 4.75
CA VAL A 91 33.85 -33.30 5.53
C VAL A 91 35.30 -33.11 5.09
N ASP A 92 36.02 -34.17 4.75
CA ASP A 92 37.41 -34.06 4.28
C ASP A 92 37.47 -33.36 2.93
N HIS A 93 36.65 -33.77 1.97
CA HIS A 93 36.59 -33.15 0.65
C HIS A 93 36.22 -31.68 0.76
N TRP A 94 35.26 -31.33 1.62
CA TRP A 94 34.93 -29.92 1.91
C TRP A 94 36.12 -29.14 2.48
N LEU A 95 36.81 -29.70 3.47
CA LEU A 95 37.98 -29.07 4.09
C LEU A 95 39.16 -28.97 3.13
N ASP A 96 39.31 -29.91 2.20
CA ASP A 96 40.31 -29.84 1.13
C ASP A 96 40.00 -28.69 0.17
N ASP A 97 38.75 -28.56 -0.29
CA ASP A 97 38.32 -27.42 -1.14
C ASP A 97 38.48 -26.07 -0.42
N VAL A 98 38.12 -26.00 0.86
CA VAL A 98 38.32 -24.80 1.70
C VAL A 98 39.81 -24.46 1.84
N THR A 99 40.64 -25.46 2.12
CA THR A 99 42.09 -25.26 2.29
C THR A 99 42.72 -24.80 0.97
N ASN A 100 42.36 -25.44 -0.14
CA ASN A 100 42.86 -25.09 -1.48
C ASN A 100 42.46 -23.67 -1.86
N LEU A 101 41.21 -23.27 -1.61
CA LEU A 101 40.76 -21.90 -1.88
C LEU A 101 41.57 -20.88 -1.07
N TYR A 102 41.75 -21.11 0.23
CA TYR A 102 42.47 -20.19 1.11
C TYR A 102 43.94 -20.06 0.74
N THR A 103 44.61 -21.18 0.51
CA THR A 103 46.03 -21.18 0.14
C THR A 103 46.24 -20.63 -1.26
N THR A 104 45.27 -20.78 -2.17
CA THR A 104 45.29 -20.15 -3.50
C THR A 104 45.21 -18.63 -3.38
N ILE A 105 44.18 -18.07 -2.72
CA ILE A 105 44.02 -16.61 -2.59
C ILE A 105 45.21 -15.99 -1.84
N ALA A 106 45.64 -16.59 -0.73
CA ALA A 106 46.75 -16.07 0.07
C ALA A 106 48.12 -16.32 -0.58
N GLY A 107 48.25 -17.31 -1.46
CA GLY A 107 49.52 -17.81 -1.99
C GLY A 107 49.91 -17.30 -3.37
N ILE A 108 48.99 -16.73 -4.15
CA ILE A 108 49.32 -16.15 -5.47
C ILE A 108 50.35 -15.03 -5.39
N SER A 109 51.00 -14.68 -6.50
CA SER A 109 52.01 -13.61 -6.50
C SER A 109 51.40 -12.20 -6.60
N LYS A 110 50.10 -12.10 -6.89
CA LYS A 110 49.38 -10.83 -7.09
C LYS A 110 48.59 -10.39 -5.85
N PRO A 111 48.54 -9.08 -5.53
CA PRO A 111 47.72 -8.55 -4.45
C PRO A 111 46.23 -8.68 -4.70
N VAL A 112 45.47 -8.97 -3.64
CA VAL A 112 44.02 -9.16 -3.65
C VAL A 112 43.35 -8.20 -2.66
N ILE A 113 42.35 -7.46 -3.14
CA ILE A 113 41.52 -6.55 -2.33
C ILE A 113 40.13 -7.14 -2.16
N ALA A 114 39.62 -7.23 -0.94
CA ALA A 114 38.21 -7.50 -0.67
C ALA A 114 37.43 -6.18 -0.51
N ALA A 115 36.43 -5.97 -1.37
CA ALA A 115 35.47 -4.89 -1.26
C ALA A 115 34.15 -5.44 -0.67
N ILE A 116 33.96 -5.16 0.62
CA ILE A 116 32.95 -5.79 1.48
C ILE A 116 31.74 -4.87 1.64
N ASP A 117 30.62 -5.24 1.02
CA ASP A 117 29.30 -4.69 1.36
C ASP A 117 28.46 -5.76 2.06
N GLY A 118 27.41 -5.34 2.77
CA GLY A 118 26.49 -6.21 3.49
C GLY A 118 27.23 -7.13 4.47
N TYR A 119 27.09 -8.44 4.28
CA TYR A 119 27.64 -9.44 5.20
C TYR A 119 28.95 -10.08 4.72
N ALA A 120 29.90 -10.23 5.65
CA ALA A 120 31.03 -11.15 5.55
C ALA A 120 31.04 -12.06 6.80
N VAL A 121 30.59 -13.31 6.65
CA VAL A 121 30.28 -14.21 7.78
C VAL A 121 30.98 -15.55 7.61
N GLY A 122 31.57 -16.09 8.68
CA GLY A 122 32.18 -17.42 8.72
C GLY A 122 33.18 -17.62 7.58
N LEU A 123 32.96 -18.63 6.73
CA LEU A 123 33.77 -18.88 5.52
C LEU A 123 33.96 -17.63 4.64
N GLY A 124 32.93 -16.79 4.52
CA GLY A 124 32.97 -15.56 3.74
C GLY A 124 33.91 -14.51 4.32
N LEU A 125 33.94 -14.40 5.65
CA LEU A 125 34.92 -13.57 6.35
C LEU A 125 36.32 -14.16 6.21
N GLN A 126 36.47 -15.48 6.31
CA GLN A 126 37.76 -16.17 6.15
C GLN A 126 38.36 -15.95 4.75
N VAL A 127 37.54 -15.96 3.68
CA VAL A 127 37.96 -15.55 2.33
C VAL A 127 38.45 -14.10 2.30
N ALA A 128 37.73 -13.17 2.94
CA ALA A 128 38.17 -11.78 3.04
C ALA A 128 39.48 -11.62 3.84
N LEU A 129 39.71 -12.44 4.86
CA LEU A 129 40.94 -12.45 5.66
C LEU A 129 42.13 -13.01 4.88
N CYS A 130 41.91 -13.81 3.83
CA CYS A 130 42.97 -14.23 2.91
C CYS A 130 43.41 -13.12 1.94
N CYS A 131 42.63 -12.04 1.82
CA CYS A 131 42.95 -10.89 0.97
C CYS A 131 43.92 -9.93 1.69
N ASP A 132 44.78 -9.25 0.93
CA ASP A 132 45.81 -8.35 1.47
C ASP A 132 45.21 -7.05 1.99
N TYR A 133 44.15 -6.54 1.34
CA TYR A 133 43.47 -5.30 1.71
C TYR A 133 41.95 -5.50 1.80
N ARG A 134 41.31 -4.81 2.75
CA ARG A 134 39.86 -4.92 3.02
C ARG A 134 39.24 -3.54 3.14
N ILE A 135 38.31 -3.23 2.26
CA ILE A 135 37.52 -1.99 2.27
C ILE A 135 36.09 -2.37 2.56
N GLY A 136 35.48 -1.78 3.59
CA GLY A 136 34.08 -2.00 3.95
C GLY A 136 33.18 -0.85 3.53
N SER A 137 31.92 -1.14 3.23
CA SER A 137 30.89 -0.11 3.23
C SER A 137 30.52 0.33 4.66
N ASP A 138 29.90 1.48 4.81
CA ASP A 138 29.28 1.93 6.07
C ASP A 138 28.17 0.98 6.57
N SER A 139 27.57 0.21 5.66
CA SER A 139 26.58 -0.83 5.95
C SER A 139 27.16 -2.23 6.25
N CYS A 140 28.48 -2.44 6.15
CA CYS A 140 29.03 -3.79 6.27
C CYS A 140 29.00 -4.35 7.72
N GLN A 141 28.84 -5.67 7.82
CA GLN A 141 28.77 -6.44 9.07
C GLN A 141 29.61 -7.71 8.97
N LEU A 142 30.56 -7.88 9.89
CA LEU A 142 31.48 -9.01 9.97
C LEU A 142 31.12 -9.91 11.16
N MET A 143 31.17 -11.24 11.00
CA MET A 143 30.84 -12.19 12.08
C MET A 143 31.58 -13.53 11.91
N MET A 144 31.98 -14.14 13.03
CA MET A 144 32.57 -15.49 13.12
C MET A 144 31.68 -16.39 14.01
N PRO A 145 30.62 -17.02 13.46
CA PRO A 145 29.56 -17.65 14.25
C PRO A 145 29.80 -19.13 14.63
N GLU A 146 30.93 -19.72 14.27
CA GLU A 146 31.17 -21.16 14.25
C GLU A 146 30.83 -21.84 15.58
N PHE A 147 31.28 -21.32 16.72
CA PHE A 147 30.98 -21.91 18.04
C PHE A 147 29.48 -21.90 18.34
N ARG A 148 28.78 -20.82 17.99
CA ARG A 148 27.32 -20.74 18.11
C ARG A 148 26.60 -21.73 17.19
N MET A 149 27.21 -22.07 16.05
CA MET A 149 26.71 -23.05 15.10
C MET A 149 27.09 -24.49 15.45
N GLY A 150 27.87 -24.71 16.51
CA GLY A 150 28.44 -26.02 16.84
C GLY A 150 29.61 -26.44 15.94
N ILE A 151 30.08 -25.56 15.04
CA ILE A 151 31.15 -25.84 14.08
C ILE A 151 32.51 -25.55 14.72
N ALA A 152 33.51 -26.37 14.44
CA ALA A 152 34.87 -26.10 14.87
C ALA A 152 35.46 -24.87 14.15
N CYS A 153 35.94 -23.88 14.90
CA CYS A 153 36.49 -22.62 14.35
C CYS A 153 38.03 -22.66 14.18
N ASN A 154 38.60 -23.74 13.63
CA ASN A 154 40.06 -23.88 13.54
C ASN A 154 40.70 -22.81 12.62
N PHE A 155 40.19 -22.67 11.39
CA PHE A 155 40.69 -21.67 10.45
C PHE A 155 40.36 -20.24 10.90
N GLY A 156 39.09 -19.98 11.26
CA GLY A 156 38.65 -18.67 11.73
C GLY A 156 39.45 -18.17 12.94
N GLY A 157 39.73 -19.03 13.93
CA GLY A 157 40.58 -18.70 15.08
C GLY A 157 42.00 -18.32 14.69
N PHE A 158 42.66 -19.13 13.86
CA PHE A 158 44.01 -18.83 13.37
C PHE A 158 44.06 -17.52 12.57
N MET A 159 43.12 -17.33 11.64
CA MET A 159 43.08 -16.16 10.77
C MET A 159 42.80 -14.87 11.54
N LEU A 160 41.83 -14.89 12.47
CA LEU A 160 41.52 -13.72 13.30
C LEU A 160 42.67 -13.38 14.22
N GLU A 161 43.32 -14.36 14.85
CA GLU A 161 44.48 -14.09 15.71
C GLU A 161 45.65 -13.49 14.90
N ALA A 162 45.88 -13.98 13.68
CA ALA A 162 46.90 -13.44 12.79
C ALA A 162 46.61 -12.00 12.33
N VAL A 163 45.34 -11.62 12.16
CA VAL A 163 44.96 -10.29 11.61
C VAL A 163 44.70 -9.25 12.70
N VAL A 164 44.00 -9.60 13.78
CA VAL A 164 43.52 -8.65 14.82
C VAL A 164 43.96 -9.00 16.23
N GLY A 165 44.78 -10.05 16.37
CA GLY A 165 45.30 -10.49 17.65
C GLY A 165 44.28 -11.23 18.52
N ARG A 166 44.80 -11.79 19.62
CA ARG A 166 44.09 -12.75 20.45
C ARG A 166 42.81 -12.21 21.10
N ILE A 167 42.81 -10.95 21.55
CA ILE A 167 41.67 -10.38 22.27
C ILE A 167 40.45 -10.23 21.35
N VAL A 168 40.63 -9.63 20.18
CA VAL A 168 39.55 -9.44 19.21
C VAL A 168 39.09 -10.79 18.68
N MET A 169 40.02 -11.70 18.37
CA MET A 169 39.70 -13.08 17.99
C MET A 169 38.81 -13.78 19.02
N GLN A 170 39.22 -13.80 20.30
CA GLN A 170 38.46 -14.44 21.35
C GLN A 170 37.09 -13.78 21.51
N LYS A 171 37.04 -12.45 21.54
CA LYS A 171 35.78 -11.72 21.64
C LYS A 171 34.84 -12.12 20.51
N MET A 172 35.32 -12.16 19.26
CA MET A 172 34.50 -12.48 18.09
C MET A 172 34.00 -13.92 18.10
N ILE A 173 34.85 -14.88 18.45
CA ILE A 173 34.49 -16.31 18.45
C ILE A 173 33.61 -16.70 19.65
N PHE A 174 33.92 -16.22 20.86
CA PHE A 174 33.18 -16.60 22.07
C PHE A 174 31.82 -15.91 22.18
N THR A 175 31.67 -14.70 21.62
CA THR A 175 30.38 -14.00 21.61
C THR A 175 29.53 -14.33 20.39
N ALA A 176 30.17 -14.65 19.25
CA ALA A 176 29.53 -14.72 17.95
C ALA A 176 28.75 -13.43 17.59
N ASP A 177 29.18 -12.28 18.12
CA ASP A 177 28.55 -10.97 17.87
C ASP A 177 28.88 -10.41 16.48
N LYS A 178 28.12 -9.38 16.08
CA LYS A 178 28.37 -8.62 14.84
C LYS A 178 29.39 -7.52 15.06
N TRP A 179 30.36 -7.42 14.16
CA TRP A 179 31.26 -6.27 14.03
C TRP A 179 30.73 -5.35 12.93
N ASN A 180 30.21 -4.19 13.34
CA ASN A 180 29.83 -3.14 12.39
C ASN A 180 31.08 -2.46 11.79
N ALA A 181 30.90 -1.73 10.68
CA ALA A 181 31.99 -1.09 9.94
C ALA A 181 32.93 -0.24 10.83
N LYS A 182 32.38 0.51 11.80
CA LYS A 182 33.19 1.36 12.70
C LYS A 182 34.06 0.54 13.64
N SER A 183 33.48 -0.48 14.30
CA SER A 183 34.23 -1.37 15.18
C SER A 183 35.24 -2.21 14.39
N ALA A 184 34.86 -2.66 13.19
CA ALA A 184 35.75 -3.41 12.32
C ALA A 184 36.95 -2.58 11.84
N LEU A 185 36.77 -1.28 11.57
CA LEU A 185 37.88 -0.37 11.30
C LEU A 185 38.75 -0.14 12.54
N ALA A 186 38.14 0.08 13.70
CA ALA A 186 38.85 0.35 14.95
C ALA A 186 39.70 -0.86 15.43
N ASP A 187 39.18 -2.07 15.26
CA ASP A 187 39.84 -3.32 15.68
C ASP A 187 40.81 -3.88 14.61
N GLY A 188 40.95 -3.23 13.45
CA GLY A 188 41.87 -3.65 12.37
C GLY A 188 41.35 -4.76 11.46
N LEU A 189 40.05 -5.10 11.51
CA LEU A 189 39.42 -6.01 10.56
C LEU A 189 39.27 -5.36 9.17
N LEU A 190 39.07 -4.05 9.11
CA LEU A 190 39.01 -3.26 7.87
C LEU A 190 40.15 -2.25 7.81
N HIS A 191 40.61 -1.95 6.59
CA HIS A 191 41.60 -0.90 6.35
C HIS A 191 40.93 0.45 6.06
N GLU A 192 39.78 0.43 5.37
CA GLU A 192 39.00 1.62 5.02
C GLU A 192 37.50 1.35 5.16
N VAL A 193 36.74 2.39 5.49
CA VAL A 193 35.27 2.40 5.43
C VAL A 193 34.84 3.55 4.53
N VAL A 194 33.96 3.26 3.56
CA VAL A 194 33.37 4.24 2.63
C VAL A 194 31.87 4.04 2.53
N HIS A 195 31.15 5.03 2.00
CA HIS A 195 29.73 4.84 1.70
C HIS A 195 29.55 3.71 0.67
N SER A 196 28.54 2.85 0.85
CA SER A 196 28.24 1.69 -0.05
C SER A 196 28.36 1.98 -1.56
N LYS A 197 27.71 3.06 -2.03
CA LYS A 197 27.77 3.54 -3.42
C LYS A 197 29.19 3.82 -3.96
N MET A 198 30.15 4.09 -3.08
CA MET A 198 31.55 4.38 -3.44
C MET A 198 32.47 3.16 -3.29
N LEU A 199 31.97 2.03 -2.80
CA LEU A 199 32.80 0.88 -2.42
C LEU A 199 33.62 0.31 -3.58
N VAL A 200 32.96 -0.04 -4.70
CA VAL A 200 33.65 -0.62 -5.87
C VAL A 200 34.59 0.40 -6.51
N ILE A 201 34.14 1.66 -6.62
CA ILE A 201 34.97 2.77 -7.14
C ILE A 201 36.25 2.87 -6.30
N ARG A 202 36.12 2.88 -4.97
CA ARG A 202 37.26 2.99 -4.07
C ARG A 202 38.18 1.77 -4.15
N ALA A 203 37.61 0.58 -4.26
CA ALA A 203 38.40 -0.65 -4.41
C ALA A 203 39.19 -0.66 -5.72
N LEU A 204 38.59 -0.21 -6.82
CA LEU A 204 39.28 -0.05 -8.11
C LEU A 204 40.40 0.98 -8.01
N GLU A 205 40.18 2.15 -7.39
CA GLU A 205 41.22 3.16 -7.18
C GLU A 205 42.43 2.59 -6.41
N ARG A 206 42.19 1.80 -5.35
CA ARG A 206 43.24 1.14 -4.59
C ARG A 206 43.95 0.07 -5.40
N ALA A 207 43.20 -0.76 -6.11
CA ALA A 207 43.76 -1.82 -6.93
C ALA A 207 44.58 -1.27 -8.10
N GLN A 208 44.16 -0.16 -8.71
CA GLN A 208 44.92 0.52 -9.76
C GLN A 208 46.25 1.05 -9.22
N THR A 209 46.22 1.64 -8.02
CA THR A 209 47.44 2.13 -7.36
C THR A 209 48.42 0.98 -7.09
N ILE A 210 47.94 -0.13 -6.56
CA ILE A 210 48.76 -1.32 -6.23
C ILE A 210 49.23 -2.04 -7.51
N GLY A 211 48.34 -2.20 -8.49
CA GLY A 211 48.61 -2.91 -9.74
C GLY A 211 49.57 -2.17 -10.70
N ALA A 212 49.79 -0.86 -10.46
CA ALA A 212 50.76 -0.05 -11.18
C ALA A 212 52.21 -0.22 -10.70
N TRP A 213 52.45 -0.88 -9.55
CA TRP A 213 53.80 -1.12 -9.05
C TRP A 213 54.56 -2.15 -9.90
N THR A 214 55.89 -2.11 -9.81
CA THR A 214 56.79 -3.06 -10.48
C THR A 214 56.42 -4.50 -10.10
N PRO A 215 55.91 -5.33 -11.03
CA PRO A 215 55.42 -6.66 -10.73
C PRO A 215 56.46 -7.55 -10.04
N GLU A 216 57.72 -7.45 -10.44
CA GLU A 216 58.81 -8.25 -9.89
C GLU A 216 58.98 -8.03 -8.37
N ALA A 217 58.89 -6.80 -7.88
CA ALA A 217 59.02 -6.51 -6.45
C ALA A 217 57.85 -7.11 -5.65
N VAL A 218 56.63 -6.97 -6.17
CA VAL A 218 55.41 -7.48 -5.52
C VAL A 218 55.37 -9.01 -5.54
N GLN A 219 55.62 -9.62 -6.70
CA GLN A 219 55.54 -11.06 -6.91
C GLN A 219 56.63 -11.84 -6.16
N GLN A 220 57.82 -11.25 -5.95
CA GLN A 220 58.87 -11.87 -5.15
C GLN A 220 58.65 -11.70 -3.64
N THR A 221 57.94 -10.64 -3.22
CA THR A 221 57.80 -10.30 -1.80
C THR A 221 56.49 -10.83 -1.19
N ARG A 222 55.36 -10.75 -1.90
CA ARG A 222 54.04 -11.15 -1.37
C ARG A 222 54.01 -12.61 -0.89
N PRO A 223 54.53 -13.61 -1.64
CA PRO A 223 54.55 -14.98 -1.16
C PRO A 223 55.38 -15.14 0.12
N HIS A 224 56.45 -14.36 0.29
CA HIS A 224 57.26 -14.36 1.51
C HIS A 224 56.49 -13.78 2.71
N ILE A 225 55.77 -12.68 2.51
CA ILE A 225 54.91 -12.06 3.55
C ILE A 225 53.84 -13.06 4.02
N ASN A 226 53.18 -13.73 3.08
CA ASN A 226 52.09 -14.65 3.39
C ASN A 226 52.59 -16.06 3.78
N ALA A 227 53.89 -16.36 3.67
CA ALA A 227 54.44 -17.70 3.87
C ALA A 227 54.05 -18.30 5.23
N SER A 228 54.14 -17.53 6.32
CA SER A 228 53.75 -18.02 7.65
C SER A 228 52.25 -18.29 7.75
N PHE A 229 51.43 -17.45 7.11
CA PHE A 229 49.98 -17.60 7.07
C PHE A 229 49.59 -18.86 6.28
N VAL A 230 50.09 -18.99 5.05
CA VAL A 230 49.84 -20.15 4.16
C VAL A 230 50.34 -21.47 4.79
N ASN A 231 51.55 -21.47 5.35
CA ASN A 231 52.06 -22.65 6.05
C ASN A 231 51.22 -23.01 7.28
N GLY A 232 50.69 -22.01 7.99
CA GLY A 232 49.76 -22.22 9.10
C GLY A 232 48.46 -22.89 8.65
N LEU A 233 47.89 -22.45 7.53
CA LEU A 233 46.70 -23.08 6.93
C LEU A 233 46.95 -24.55 6.58
N HIS A 234 48.07 -24.87 5.90
CA HIS A 234 48.42 -26.25 5.58
C HIS A 234 48.60 -27.13 6.82
N LYS A 235 49.28 -26.62 7.86
CA LYS A 235 49.47 -27.36 9.11
C LYS A 235 48.16 -27.62 9.84
N LEU A 236 47.22 -26.68 9.76
CA LEU A 236 45.92 -26.80 10.41
C LEU A 236 44.95 -27.71 9.67
N ALA A 237 45.12 -27.96 8.37
CA ALA A 237 44.18 -28.72 7.55
C ALA A 237 43.80 -30.08 8.17
N GLU A 238 44.79 -30.88 8.58
CA GLU A 238 44.54 -32.21 9.18
C GLU A 238 43.92 -32.14 10.58
N GLN A 239 44.17 -31.07 11.34
CA GLN A 239 43.50 -30.85 12.62
C GLN A 239 42.07 -30.35 12.41
N ALA A 240 41.86 -29.48 11.44
CA ALA A 240 40.55 -28.95 11.06
C ALA A 240 39.65 -30.10 10.58
N LYS A 241 40.15 -31.01 9.72
CA LYS A 241 39.42 -32.24 9.33
C LYS A 241 38.97 -33.04 10.56
N ARG A 242 39.88 -33.35 11.48
CA ARG A 242 39.56 -34.08 12.72
C ARG A 242 38.51 -33.38 13.58
N SER A 243 38.69 -32.08 13.81
CA SER A 243 37.75 -31.28 14.61
C SER A 243 36.38 -31.18 13.94
N HIS A 244 36.33 -30.92 12.62
CA HIS A 244 35.08 -30.81 11.87
C HIS A 244 34.35 -32.15 11.79
N ARG A 245 35.05 -33.27 11.55
CA ARG A 245 34.42 -34.61 11.60
C ARG A 245 33.75 -34.84 12.96
N SER A 246 34.45 -34.51 14.04
CA SER A 246 33.90 -34.64 15.39
C SER A 246 32.67 -33.75 15.61
N THR A 247 32.69 -32.48 15.16
CA THR A 247 31.58 -31.56 15.38
C THR A 247 30.38 -31.83 14.45
N PHE A 248 30.61 -32.28 13.23
CA PHE A 248 29.52 -32.74 12.36
C PHE A 248 28.96 -34.09 12.83
N ALA A 249 29.78 -35.00 13.36
CA ALA A 249 29.28 -36.27 13.89
C ALA A 249 28.33 -36.11 15.08
N THR A 250 28.34 -34.98 15.80
CA THR A 250 27.38 -34.74 16.91
C THR A 250 25.96 -34.49 16.43
N GLY A 251 25.77 -34.11 15.15
CA GLY A 251 24.47 -33.68 14.63
C GLY A 251 24.07 -32.25 15.02
N GLU A 252 24.75 -31.61 15.98
CA GLU A 252 24.41 -30.26 16.44
C GLU A 252 24.66 -29.21 15.37
N CYS A 253 25.74 -29.35 14.58
CA CYS A 253 26.01 -28.48 13.44
C CYS A 253 24.83 -28.47 12.47
N GLN A 254 24.36 -29.66 12.12
CA GLN A 254 23.29 -29.88 11.17
C GLN A 254 21.96 -29.46 11.74
N GLU A 255 21.69 -29.69 13.02
CA GLU A 255 20.50 -29.18 13.68
C GLU A 255 20.50 -27.64 13.71
N ASN A 256 21.62 -27.00 14.05
CA ASN A 256 21.73 -25.53 14.04
C ASN A 256 21.61 -24.96 12.62
N MET A 257 22.28 -25.56 11.64
CA MET A 257 22.18 -25.16 10.23
C MET A 257 20.79 -25.42 9.67
N LYS A 258 20.17 -26.58 9.97
CA LYS A 258 18.77 -26.87 9.63
C LYS A 258 17.87 -25.87 10.31
N ASN A 259 18.09 -25.53 11.58
CA ASN A 259 17.36 -24.48 12.28
C ASN A 259 17.55 -23.12 11.64
N ILE A 260 18.69 -22.81 11.02
CA ILE A 260 18.86 -21.57 10.25
C ILE A 260 18.22 -21.68 8.87
N LEU A 261 18.29 -22.82 8.18
CA LEU A 261 17.61 -23.03 6.90
C LEU A 261 16.10 -23.09 7.08
N THR A 262 15.60 -23.69 8.16
CA THR A 262 14.21 -23.64 8.58
C THR A 262 13.89 -22.34 9.25
N LYS A 263 14.80 -21.53 9.81
CA LYS A 263 14.54 -20.11 10.17
C LYS A 263 14.57 -19.17 8.97
N ASN A 264 15.29 -19.51 7.90
CA ASN A 264 15.32 -18.80 6.64
C ASN A 264 14.18 -19.25 5.72
N HIS A 265 13.69 -20.49 5.87
CA HIS A 265 12.39 -20.97 5.36
C HIS A 265 11.23 -20.64 6.30
N GLN A 266 11.49 -20.38 7.59
CA GLN A 266 10.60 -19.70 8.52
C GLN A 266 10.97 -18.22 8.54
N GLN A 267 10.91 -17.59 7.37
CA GLN A 267 10.16 -16.34 7.30
C GLN A 267 8.78 -16.62 7.93
N GLN A 268 8.67 -16.50 9.26
CA GLN A 268 7.52 -16.83 10.11
C GLN A 268 6.86 -18.20 9.81
N PRO A 269 6.39 -18.96 10.79
CA PRO A 269 5.24 -19.79 10.50
C PRO A 269 4.14 -18.85 10.00
N ALA A 270 3.82 -18.91 8.70
CA ALA A 270 2.54 -18.47 8.18
C ALA A 270 1.49 -19.48 8.67
N THR A 271 1.26 -19.52 9.98
CA THR A 271 0.00 -20.00 10.50
C THR A 271 -0.92 -18.80 10.43
N GLY A 272 -2.00 -18.88 9.65
CA GLY A 272 -3.06 -17.84 9.56
C GLY A 272 -3.84 -17.65 10.86
N ALA A 273 -3.23 -17.91 12.01
CA ALA A 273 -3.79 -17.66 13.33
C ALA A 273 -3.37 -16.26 13.79
N PRO A 274 -4.32 -15.46 14.32
CA PRO A 274 -4.01 -14.15 14.85
C PRO A 274 -2.99 -14.26 15.99
N SER A 275 -2.10 -13.27 16.07
CA SER A 275 -1.01 -13.24 17.05
C SER A 275 -1.49 -12.59 18.34
N TRP A 276 -1.61 -13.37 19.43
CA TRP A 276 -2.04 -12.84 20.73
C TRP A 276 -1.39 -13.61 21.88
N ILE A 277 -1.31 -12.96 23.04
CA ILE A 277 -0.84 -13.56 24.29
C ILE A 277 -1.69 -13.08 25.44
N LEU A 278 -2.03 -14.00 26.35
CA LEU A 278 -2.73 -13.72 27.60
C LEU A 278 -2.01 -14.40 28.75
N ILE A 279 -1.77 -13.65 29.81
CA ILE A 279 -1.12 -14.11 31.04
C ILE A 279 -2.11 -13.94 32.18
N ALA A 280 -2.37 -15.01 32.93
CA ALA A 280 -3.36 -15.01 34.01
C ALA A 280 -2.84 -15.65 35.30
N SER A 281 -3.34 -15.17 36.43
CA SER A 281 -3.07 -15.74 37.75
C SER A 281 -3.91 -16.98 38.09
N GLU A 282 -4.90 -17.28 37.25
CA GLU A 282 -5.84 -18.39 37.40
C GLU A 282 -6.03 -19.06 36.04
N PRO A 283 -6.26 -20.38 36.00
CA PRO A 283 -6.48 -21.07 34.75
C PRO A 283 -7.80 -20.63 34.09
N ILE A 284 -7.78 -20.52 32.77
CA ILE A 284 -8.93 -20.17 31.92
C ILE A 284 -9.28 -21.42 31.09
N PRO A 285 -10.28 -22.22 31.50
CA PRO A 285 -10.57 -23.51 30.88
C PRO A 285 -10.88 -23.43 29.38
N SER A 286 -11.56 -22.36 28.93
CA SER A 286 -11.90 -22.14 27.52
C SER A 286 -10.66 -21.95 26.63
N LEU A 287 -9.53 -21.54 27.20
CA LEU A 287 -8.26 -21.34 26.49
C LEU A 287 -7.26 -22.50 26.72
N SER A 288 -7.69 -23.60 27.33
CA SER A 288 -6.81 -24.74 27.66
C SER A 288 -6.00 -25.28 26.47
N LYS A 289 -6.57 -25.24 25.25
CA LYS A 289 -5.89 -25.66 24.01
C LYS A 289 -4.71 -24.76 23.60
N THR A 290 -4.71 -23.51 24.05
CA THR A 290 -3.68 -22.51 23.71
C THR A 290 -2.73 -22.22 24.87
N LEU A 291 -2.87 -22.96 25.98
CA LEU A 291 -1.95 -22.89 27.11
C LEU A 291 -0.54 -23.32 26.68
N LYS A 292 0.45 -22.47 26.97
CA LYS A 292 1.87 -22.70 26.64
C LYS A 292 2.70 -23.08 27.84
N ILE A 293 2.49 -22.41 28.96
CA ILE A 293 3.23 -22.73 30.19
C ILE A 293 2.36 -22.45 31.43
N THR A 294 2.60 -23.24 32.47
CA THR A 294 2.15 -22.96 33.84
C THR A 294 3.40 -22.89 34.70
N LYS A 295 3.65 -21.75 35.34
CA LYS A 295 4.78 -21.57 36.26
C LYS A 295 4.41 -22.07 37.67
N PRO A 296 5.39 -22.52 38.49
CA PRO A 296 5.14 -22.91 39.89
C PRO A 296 4.48 -21.80 40.73
N SER A 297 4.70 -20.55 40.36
CA SER A 297 4.06 -19.37 40.92
C SER A 297 2.54 -19.31 40.69
N GLY A 298 1.97 -20.17 39.84
CA GLY A 298 0.55 -20.14 39.45
C GLY A 298 0.25 -19.18 38.30
N ILE A 299 1.27 -18.70 37.60
CA ILE A 299 1.10 -17.90 36.38
C ILE A 299 0.88 -18.84 35.19
N HIS A 300 -0.19 -18.60 34.44
CA HIS A 300 -0.53 -19.31 33.22
C HIS A 300 -0.31 -18.40 32.01
N VAL A 301 0.37 -18.90 30.97
CA VAL A 301 0.57 -18.18 29.71
C VAL A 301 -0.15 -18.90 28.59
N TYR A 302 -1.06 -18.20 27.94
CA TYR A 302 -1.83 -18.61 26.77
C TYR A 302 -1.39 -17.79 25.57
N GLY A 303 -1.44 -18.35 24.37
CA GLY A 303 -1.25 -17.53 23.17
C GLY A 303 -1.10 -18.34 21.90
N GLU A 304 -1.05 -17.64 20.78
CA GLU A 304 -0.88 -18.18 19.43
C GLU A 304 -0.10 -17.23 18.53
N GLY A 305 0.39 -17.75 17.42
CA GLY A 305 1.03 -16.95 16.37
C GLY A 305 2.39 -16.36 16.75
N ALA A 306 2.70 -15.21 16.13
CA ALA A 306 4.04 -14.60 16.17
C ALA A 306 4.42 -14.02 17.55
N ALA A 307 3.44 -13.64 18.38
CA ALA A 307 3.66 -13.10 19.72
C ALA A 307 4.49 -14.07 20.58
N LEU A 308 4.23 -15.38 20.47
CA LEU A 308 4.98 -16.40 21.22
C LEU A 308 6.47 -16.47 20.86
N ASN A 309 6.87 -15.92 19.72
CA ASN A 309 8.25 -15.92 19.26
C ASN A 309 8.87 -14.51 19.27
N SER A 310 8.16 -13.52 19.83
CA SER A 310 8.66 -12.14 19.92
C SER A 310 9.87 -12.06 20.84
N LYS A 311 10.86 -11.26 20.45
CA LYS A 311 12.03 -10.97 21.30
C LYS A 311 11.69 -10.09 22.50
N THR A 312 10.54 -9.43 22.50
CA THR A 312 10.05 -8.54 23.58
C THR A 312 9.20 -9.27 24.62
N TYR A 313 8.79 -10.51 24.35
CA TYR A 313 8.00 -11.34 25.26
C TYR A 313 8.82 -12.52 25.72
N TYR A 314 9.15 -12.53 27.01
CA TYR A 314 10.13 -13.47 27.54
C TYR A 314 9.62 -14.13 28.84
N TRP A 315 9.78 -15.46 28.95
CA TRP A 315 9.46 -16.21 30.16
C TRP A 315 10.59 -17.20 30.48
N GLN A 316 11.45 -16.86 31.45
CA GLN A 316 12.67 -17.60 31.80
C GLN A 316 12.49 -18.39 33.10
N ASP A 317 13.41 -19.29 33.39
CA ASP A 317 13.58 -19.90 34.72
C ASP A 317 14.54 -19.05 35.58
N GLU A 318 14.51 -19.27 36.90
CA GLU A 318 14.97 -18.33 37.95
C GLU A 318 16.42 -17.80 37.83
N SER A 319 17.30 -18.47 37.07
CA SER A 319 18.76 -18.24 37.05
C SER A 319 19.28 -17.22 36.03
N SER A 320 18.42 -16.46 35.35
CA SER A 320 18.80 -15.54 34.27
C SER A 320 18.81 -14.06 34.70
N SER A 321 19.73 -13.27 34.12
CA SER A 321 19.81 -11.83 34.35
C SER A 321 18.61 -11.10 33.74
N SER A 322 18.14 -10.03 34.38
CA SER A 322 17.05 -9.20 33.84
C SER A 322 17.46 -8.58 32.51
N ARG A 323 16.58 -8.69 31.51
CA ARG A 323 16.83 -8.12 30.19
C ARG A 323 16.33 -6.68 30.16
N GLU A 324 17.15 -5.76 29.69
CA GLU A 324 16.71 -4.40 29.38
C GLU A 324 16.03 -4.38 28.00
N PHE A 325 14.94 -3.64 27.92
CA PHE A 325 14.19 -3.42 26.70
C PHE A 325 14.20 -1.93 26.35
N SER A 326 14.11 -1.63 25.06
CA SER A 326 13.93 -0.26 24.58
C SER A 326 12.70 0.38 25.26
N GLU A 327 12.79 1.66 25.60
CA GLU A 327 11.66 2.42 26.14
C GLU A 327 10.44 2.47 25.19
N TRP A 328 10.68 2.24 23.89
CA TRP A 328 9.68 2.23 22.83
C TRP A 328 8.97 0.87 22.69
N ALA A 329 9.49 -0.18 23.31
CA ALA A 329 8.99 -1.54 23.12
C ALA A 329 8.07 -1.96 24.26
N THR A 330 6.84 -2.38 23.91
CA THR A 330 6.00 -3.15 24.82
C THR A 330 6.62 -4.53 25.06
N SER A 331 6.88 -4.86 26.33
CA SER A 331 7.59 -6.06 26.74
C SER A 331 7.06 -6.63 28.04
N PHE A 332 7.31 -7.91 28.27
CA PHE A 332 7.10 -8.49 29.59
C PHE A 332 8.11 -9.61 29.88
N GLN A 333 8.32 -9.82 31.17
CA GLN A 333 9.24 -10.79 31.73
C GLN A 333 8.58 -11.53 32.89
N ILE A 334 8.56 -12.86 32.83
CA ILE A 334 8.20 -13.71 33.97
C ILE A 334 9.49 -14.31 34.55
N GLN A 335 9.75 -14.06 35.84
CA GLN A 335 10.89 -14.58 36.58
C GLN A 335 10.45 -15.04 37.98
N GLY A 336 10.49 -16.35 38.24
CA GLY A 336 10.02 -16.95 39.49
C GLY A 336 8.57 -16.58 39.80
N ASP A 337 8.37 -15.93 40.96
CA ASP A 337 7.08 -15.41 41.46
C ASP A 337 6.75 -13.97 40.99
N THR A 338 7.55 -13.42 40.08
CA THR A 338 7.42 -12.04 39.62
C THR A 338 7.09 -11.98 38.13
N PHE A 339 6.04 -11.23 37.80
CA PHE A 339 5.68 -10.85 36.45
C PHE A 339 5.91 -9.34 36.28
N ARG A 340 6.88 -8.97 35.44
CA ARG A 340 7.16 -7.58 35.08
C ARG A 340 6.64 -7.33 33.68
N MET A 341 6.01 -6.19 33.46
CA MET A 341 5.63 -5.74 32.12
C MET A 341 5.97 -4.27 31.97
N ARG A 342 6.23 -3.88 30.74
CA ARG A 342 6.46 -2.49 30.35
C ARG A 342 5.67 -2.21 29.08
N THR A 343 4.93 -1.12 29.06
CA THR A 343 4.30 -0.58 27.86
C THR A 343 5.30 0.35 27.16
N GLY A 344 5.44 0.21 25.85
CA GLY A 344 6.29 1.09 25.07
C GLY A 344 5.75 2.52 25.02
N ALA A 345 6.59 3.47 24.62
CA ALA A 345 6.18 4.86 24.40
C ALA A 345 5.05 5.02 23.37
N MET A 346 4.95 4.15 22.36
CA MET A 346 3.83 4.16 21.39
C MET A 346 2.70 3.20 21.76
N ASN A 347 2.85 2.50 22.89
CA ASN A 347 1.93 1.47 23.36
C ASN A 347 1.54 0.44 22.28
N ASP A 348 2.52 0.01 21.47
CA ASP A 348 2.32 -0.90 20.34
C ASP A 348 3.10 -2.22 20.52
N PRO A 349 2.41 -3.39 20.59
CA PRO A 349 0.97 -3.49 20.72
C PRO A 349 0.52 -3.04 22.13
N PRO A 350 -0.75 -2.64 22.29
CA PRO A 350 -1.30 -2.25 23.58
C PRO A 350 -1.43 -3.44 24.51
N LEU A 351 -1.27 -3.20 25.82
CA LEU A 351 -1.57 -4.18 26.86
C LEU A 351 -2.84 -3.81 27.59
N TYR A 352 -3.68 -4.81 27.80
CA TYR A 352 -4.94 -4.69 28.53
C TYR A 352 -4.89 -5.53 29.79
N ILE A 353 -5.60 -5.10 30.82
CA ILE A 353 -5.67 -5.80 32.09
C ILE A 353 -7.12 -5.92 32.57
N VAL A 354 -7.40 -7.04 33.22
CA VAL A 354 -8.58 -7.21 34.07
C VAL A 354 -8.20 -7.73 35.44
N ARG A 355 -8.92 -7.29 36.47
CA ARG A 355 -8.72 -7.68 37.87
C ARG A 355 -10.05 -8.08 38.50
N ASN A 356 -10.04 -9.15 39.28
CA ASN A 356 -11.13 -9.55 40.16
C ASN A 356 -10.65 -9.46 41.61
N THR A 357 -11.10 -8.44 42.33
CA THR A 357 -10.71 -8.19 43.72
C THR A 357 -11.22 -9.26 44.68
N THR A 358 -12.41 -9.82 44.42
CA THR A 358 -13.02 -10.87 45.24
C THR A 358 -12.25 -12.19 45.13
N LYS A 359 -11.90 -12.60 43.91
CA LYS A 359 -11.08 -13.81 43.66
C LYS A 359 -9.58 -13.57 43.81
N ARG A 360 -9.15 -12.32 43.97
CA ARG A 360 -7.73 -11.89 43.92
C ARG A 360 -7.01 -12.37 42.64
N ALA A 361 -7.75 -12.41 41.53
CA ALA A 361 -7.28 -12.88 40.24
C ALA A 361 -7.03 -11.71 39.28
N TRP A 362 -6.12 -11.89 38.32
CA TRP A 362 -5.82 -10.92 37.28
C TRP A 362 -5.45 -11.63 35.97
N ALA A 363 -5.68 -10.93 34.85
CA ALA A 363 -5.21 -11.35 33.54
C ALA A 363 -4.76 -10.12 32.74
N VAL A 364 -3.68 -10.28 31.98
CA VAL A 364 -3.10 -9.27 31.10
C VAL A 364 -3.00 -9.86 29.70
N SER A 365 -3.34 -9.10 28.66
CA SER A 365 -3.36 -9.59 27.28
C SER A 365 -3.02 -8.50 26.29
N THR A 366 -2.48 -8.89 25.14
CA THR A 366 -2.40 -8.02 23.95
C THR A 366 -3.71 -7.98 23.17
N ASP A 367 -4.66 -8.85 23.51
CA ASP A 367 -5.96 -8.97 22.88
C ASP A 367 -7.09 -8.77 23.90
N VAL A 368 -7.91 -7.76 23.66
CA VAL A 368 -8.99 -7.33 24.56
C VAL A 368 -10.15 -8.32 24.61
N PHE A 369 -10.42 -9.05 23.51
CA PHE A 369 -11.47 -10.07 23.45
C PHE A 369 -11.07 -11.30 24.27
N ALA A 370 -9.79 -11.71 24.22
CA ALA A 370 -9.29 -12.82 25.03
C ALA A 370 -9.46 -12.58 26.54
N LEU A 371 -9.35 -11.33 27.02
CA LEU A 371 -9.58 -11.01 28.45
C LEU A 371 -11.02 -11.23 28.90
N GLN A 372 -11.98 -11.16 27.99
CA GLN A 372 -13.36 -11.46 28.33
C GLN A 372 -13.55 -12.94 28.72
N MET A 373 -12.68 -13.84 28.23
CA MET A 373 -12.71 -15.25 28.65
C MET A 373 -12.32 -15.41 30.12
N ALA A 374 -11.33 -14.63 30.58
CA ALA A 374 -10.94 -14.58 31.97
C ALA A 374 -12.11 -14.05 32.84
N ARG A 375 -12.73 -12.96 32.41
CA ARG A 375 -13.90 -12.36 33.09
C ARG A 375 -15.06 -13.34 33.22
N SER A 376 -15.43 -13.98 32.12
CA SER A 376 -16.49 -14.99 32.07
C SER A 376 -16.21 -16.13 33.04
N THR A 377 -14.97 -16.67 33.01
CA THR A 377 -14.51 -17.73 33.93
C THR A 377 -14.62 -17.31 35.40
N TRP A 378 -14.45 -16.01 35.69
CA TRP A 378 -14.54 -15.48 37.04
C TRP A 378 -15.94 -15.03 37.46
N GLY A 379 -16.95 -15.18 36.60
CA GLY A 379 -18.33 -14.73 36.87
C GLY A 379 -18.47 -13.21 36.88
N MET A 380 -17.59 -12.49 36.20
CA MET A 380 -17.67 -11.03 36.05
C MET A 380 -18.55 -10.67 34.85
N PRO A 381 -19.22 -9.49 34.85
CA PRO A 381 -19.95 -9.02 33.68
C PRO A 381 -19.04 -8.95 32.45
N VAL A 382 -19.50 -9.51 31.33
CA VAL A 382 -18.83 -9.46 30.02
C VAL A 382 -19.65 -8.62 29.06
N GLY A 383 -18.99 -8.01 28.08
CA GLY A 383 -19.63 -7.13 27.10
C GLY A 383 -18.84 -5.84 26.89
N PHE A 384 -19.51 -4.83 26.37
CA PHE A 384 -18.92 -3.55 26.00
C PHE A 384 -19.68 -2.39 26.68
N ALA A 385 -18.97 -1.27 26.90
CA ALA A 385 -19.51 -0.04 27.48
C ALA A 385 -20.09 0.84 26.35
N ASP A 386 -19.21 1.45 25.56
CA ASP A 386 -19.55 2.17 24.35
C ASP A 386 -18.48 1.86 23.29
N PRO A 387 -18.83 1.17 22.20
CA PRO A 387 -17.85 0.82 21.17
C PRO A 387 -17.66 1.96 20.16
N THR A 388 -18.39 3.07 20.27
CA THR A 388 -18.38 4.16 19.28
C THR A 388 -17.41 5.27 19.67
N ILE A 389 -16.75 5.17 20.82
CA ILE A 389 -15.85 6.17 21.37
C ILE A 389 -14.51 5.50 21.71
N ILE A 390 -13.42 6.20 21.42
CA ILE A 390 -12.08 5.84 21.89
C ILE A 390 -11.76 6.75 23.07
N ASN A 391 -11.58 6.15 24.24
CA ASN A 391 -11.25 6.88 25.45
C ASN A 391 -9.73 6.98 25.63
N ARG A 392 -9.30 8.10 26.22
CA ARG A 392 -7.89 8.40 26.52
C ARG A 392 -7.53 8.17 28.01
N ASP A 393 -8.47 7.70 28.82
CA ASP A 393 -8.36 7.59 30.28
C ASP A 393 -8.23 6.13 30.78
N GLU A 394 -7.47 5.31 30.04
CA GLU A 394 -7.28 3.86 30.26
C GLU A 394 -8.56 3.01 30.09
N THR A 395 -9.73 3.62 29.94
CA THR A 395 -10.97 2.87 29.69
C THR A 395 -11.00 2.35 28.25
N THR A 396 -11.62 1.18 28.07
CA THR A 396 -11.78 0.57 26.76
C THR A 396 -13.26 0.51 26.40
N SER A 397 -13.55 0.15 25.15
CA SER A 397 -14.89 -0.23 24.73
C SER A 397 -15.46 -1.39 25.54
N PHE A 398 -14.66 -2.13 26.33
CA PHE A 398 -15.09 -3.33 27.05
C PHE A 398 -15.36 -3.08 28.53
N LEU A 399 -16.41 -3.72 29.05
CA LEU A 399 -16.79 -3.58 30.46
C LEU A 399 -15.68 -4.11 31.38
N GLY A 400 -15.13 -3.23 32.21
CA GLY A 400 -14.14 -3.57 33.24
C GLY A 400 -12.82 -4.13 32.70
N VAL A 401 -12.46 -3.80 31.46
CA VAL A 401 -11.11 -4.00 30.92
C VAL A 401 -10.47 -2.64 30.76
N SER A 402 -9.26 -2.52 31.30
CA SER A 402 -8.46 -1.29 31.23
C SER A 402 -7.27 -1.50 30.32
N GLN A 403 -6.96 -0.52 29.50
CA GLN A 403 -5.69 -0.45 28.79
C GLN A 403 -4.63 0.08 29.73
N LEU A 404 -3.45 -0.53 29.75
CA LEU A 404 -2.33 -0.02 30.54
C LEU A 404 -1.80 1.28 29.91
N PRO A 405 -1.45 2.31 30.72
CA PRO A 405 -0.92 3.57 30.23
C PRO A 405 0.37 3.36 29.44
N ALA A 406 0.62 4.23 28.46
CA ALA A 406 1.86 4.22 27.68
C ALA A 406 3.07 4.54 28.58
N HIS A 407 4.24 4.03 28.20
CA HIS A 407 5.51 4.30 28.90
C HIS A 407 5.47 4.04 30.42
N ALA A 408 4.89 2.91 30.81
CA ALA A 408 4.73 2.53 32.20
C ALA A 408 5.29 1.13 32.46
N SER A 409 5.85 0.94 33.65
CA SER A 409 6.37 -0.33 34.14
C SER A 409 5.45 -0.84 35.25
N PHE A 410 5.09 -2.12 35.18
CA PHE A 410 4.24 -2.77 36.17
C PHE A 410 4.92 -4.04 36.67
N THR A 411 4.82 -4.27 37.98
CA THR A 411 5.32 -5.49 38.62
C THR A 411 4.20 -6.14 39.41
N LEU A 412 3.95 -7.40 39.09
CA LEU A 412 3.05 -8.31 39.79
C LEU A 412 3.89 -9.34 40.53
N GLN A 413 3.87 -9.29 41.86
CA GLN A 413 4.65 -10.19 42.70
C GLN A 413 3.73 -11.01 43.61
N LYS A 414 3.94 -12.32 43.68
CA LYS A 414 3.21 -13.18 44.61
C LYS A 414 3.71 -12.95 46.04
N ALA A 415 2.81 -12.60 46.96
CA ALA A 415 3.14 -12.31 48.36
C ALA A 415 2.60 -13.42 49.29
N GLY A 416 3.11 -14.65 49.14
CA GLY A 416 2.68 -15.79 49.97
C GLY A 416 1.18 -16.11 49.82
N ARG A 417 0.48 -16.42 50.93
CA ARG A 417 -0.98 -16.68 50.94
C ARG A 417 -1.83 -15.40 50.80
N SER A 418 -1.19 -14.23 50.76
CA SER A 418 -1.85 -12.91 50.82
C SER A 418 -2.42 -12.45 49.47
N GLY A 419 -2.04 -13.10 48.36
CA GLY A 419 -2.43 -12.72 47.00
C GLY A 419 -1.28 -12.09 46.22
N TRP A 420 -1.60 -11.27 45.22
CA TRP A 420 -0.65 -10.59 44.34
C TRP A 420 -0.50 -9.11 44.72
N ILE A 421 0.72 -8.61 44.76
CA ILE A 421 1.04 -7.19 44.92
C ILE A 421 1.25 -6.60 43.52
N PHE A 422 0.52 -5.53 43.22
CA PHE A 422 0.61 -4.80 41.96
C PHE A 422 1.29 -3.44 42.20
N ASN A 423 2.47 -3.26 41.63
CA ASN A 423 3.20 -1.99 41.66
C ASN A 423 3.21 -1.39 40.26
N THR A 424 2.87 -0.11 40.17
CA THR A 424 2.93 0.69 38.93
C THR A 424 3.97 1.77 39.07
N GLN A 425 4.73 1.99 38.02
CA GLN A 425 5.56 3.17 37.82
C GLN A 425 5.24 3.71 36.44
N VAL A 426 4.69 4.93 36.36
CA VAL A 426 4.50 5.64 35.11
C VAL A 426 5.70 6.56 34.93
N ASP A 427 6.45 6.36 33.85
CA ASP A 427 7.63 7.16 33.53
C ASP A 427 7.19 8.41 32.72
N ALA A 428 8.02 9.45 32.69
CA ALA A 428 7.70 10.66 31.91
C ALA A 428 7.57 10.32 30.42
N ASP A 429 6.52 10.80 29.75
CA ASP A 429 6.24 10.43 28.36
C ASP A 429 7.27 11.03 27.39
N PRO A 430 8.12 10.21 26.73
CA PRO A 430 9.16 10.71 25.83
C PRO A 430 8.58 11.38 24.59
N VAL A 431 7.33 11.08 24.19
CA VAL A 431 6.67 11.75 23.08
C VAL A 431 6.35 13.19 23.45
N VAL A 432 5.73 13.39 24.63
CA VAL A 432 5.40 14.72 25.14
C VAL A 432 6.67 15.52 25.42
N LEU A 433 7.69 14.91 26.04
CA LEU A 433 8.96 15.56 26.32
C LEU A 433 9.68 16.02 25.04
N ALA A 434 9.71 15.18 24.00
CA ALA A 434 10.31 15.52 22.72
C ALA A 434 9.51 16.62 21.99
N ALA A 435 8.19 16.50 21.93
CA ALA A 435 7.32 17.50 21.29
C ALA A 435 7.43 18.90 21.94
N LEU A 436 7.59 18.96 23.27
CA LEU A 436 7.77 20.21 24.01
C LEU A 436 9.18 20.77 23.90
N ASN A 437 10.19 19.96 23.56
CA ASN A 437 11.59 20.37 23.45
C ASN A 437 12.20 19.91 22.11
N PRO A 438 11.70 20.41 20.96
CA PRO A 438 12.25 20.05 19.66
C PRO A 438 13.72 20.47 19.57
N THR A 439 14.53 19.65 18.91
CA THR A 439 15.99 19.85 18.79
C THR A 439 16.42 20.30 17.39
N ILE A 440 15.55 20.20 16.39
CA ILE A 440 15.80 20.56 14.99
C ILE A 440 14.98 21.79 14.62
N HIS A 441 15.69 22.90 14.42
CA HIS A 441 15.11 24.23 14.10
C HIS A 441 15.40 24.70 12.68
N ASP A 442 16.25 23.99 11.93
CA ASP A 442 16.54 24.32 10.53
C ASP A 442 15.65 23.51 9.57
N PHE A 443 15.07 24.21 8.58
CA PHE A 443 14.12 23.63 7.63
C PHE A 443 14.76 22.57 6.73
N SER A 444 15.99 22.79 6.26
CA SER A 444 16.69 21.83 5.39
C SER A 444 17.13 20.61 6.19
N GLN A 445 17.64 20.84 7.40
CA GLN A 445 18.02 19.78 8.33
C GLN A 445 16.82 18.90 8.70
N ALA A 446 15.66 19.50 8.98
CA ALA A 446 14.41 18.78 9.23
C ALA A 446 14.06 17.86 8.05
N GLY A 447 14.17 18.39 6.82
CA GLY A 447 14.02 17.63 5.58
C GLY A 447 14.92 16.41 5.52
N SER A 448 16.24 16.64 5.60
CA SER A 448 17.24 15.58 5.48
C SER A 448 17.15 14.54 6.59
N ALA A 449 16.99 14.95 7.85
CA ALA A 449 16.89 14.04 8.99
C ALA A 449 15.68 13.12 8.86
N PHE A 450 14.52 13.69 8.50
CA PHE A 450 13.29 12.92 8.39
C PHE A 450 13.34 11.90 7.25
N ILE A 451 13.80 12.29 6.05
CA ILE A 451 13.92 11.33 4.93
C ILE A 451 14.93 10.21 5.23
N THR A 452 16.04 10.52 5.91
CA THR A 452 17.05 9.51 6.29
C THR A 452 16.47 8.53 7.31
N SER A 453 15.72 9.01 8.30
CA SER A 453 15.03 8.15 9.27
C SER A 453 14.01 7.23 8.57
N LEU A 454 13.25 7.76 7.61
CA LEU A 454 12.23 7.01 6.87
C LEU A 454 12.85 5.96 5.95
N GLN A 455 13.96 6.28 5.27
CA GLN A 455 14.72 5.32 4.47
C GLN A 455 15.23 4.16 5.32
N THR A 456 15.79 4.48 6.50
CA THR A 456 16.26 3.47 7.45
C THR A 456 15.11 2.57 7.90
N ALA A 457 13.97 3.16 8.27
CA ALA A 457 12.79 2.39 8.66
C ALA A 457 12.28 1.46 7.56
N VAL A 458 12.21 1.93 6.30
CA VAL A 458 11.82 1.08 5.16
C VAL A 458 12.81 -0.08 4.99
N MET A 459 14.12 0.18 5.06
CA MET A 459 15.16 -0.84 4.97
C MET A 459 15.07 -1.88 6.10
N GLU A 460 14.81 -1.44 7.33
CA GLU A 460 14.67 -2.33 8.48
C GLU A 460 13.41 -3.18 8.40
N PHE A 461 12.25 -2.59 8.07
CA PHE A 461 11.01 -3.33 7.90
C PHE A 461 11.13 -4.42 6.83
N THR A 462 11.80 -4.10 5.73
CA THR A 462 11.95 -4.97 4.55
C THR A 462 13.22 -5.83 4.59
N GLN A 463 13.90 -5.90 5.73
CA GLN A 463 15.09 -6.72 5.88
C GLN A 463 14.78 -8.20 5.58
N GLY A 464 15.44 -8.74 4.55
CA GLY A 464 15.24 -10.13 4.12
C GLY A 464 14.12 -10.33 3.11
N GLU A 465 13.39 -9.28 2.74
CA GLU A 465 12.41 -9.32 1.65
C GLU A 465 13.10 -9.09 0.29
N THR A 466 12.56 -9.73 -0.75
CA THR A 466 12.99 -9.52 -2.15
C THR A 466 11.95 -8.75 -2.96
N GLU A 467 10.69 -8.84 -2.55
CA GLU A 467 9.58 -8.12 -3.16
C GLU A 467 8.58 -7.66 -2.10
N VAL A 468 7.94 -6.52 -2.35
CA VAL A 468 6.95 -5.91 -1.46
C VAL A 468 5.81 -5.29 -2.25
N ALA A 469 4.63 -5.28 -1.67
CA ALA A 469 3.52 -4.45 -2.14
C ALA A 469 3.57 -3.09 -1.43
N THR A 470 3.25 -2.02 -2.15
CA THR A 470 3.03 -0.70 -1.54
C THR A 470 1.63 -0.21 -1.87
N LEU A 471 0.90 0.28 -0.87
CA LEU A 471 -0.36 0.97 -1.09
C LEU A 471 -0.09 2.43 -1.49
N LEU A 472 -0.34 2.75 -2.76
CA LEU A 472 0.01 4.00 -3.39
C LEU A 472 -1.26 4.81 -3.71
N SER A 473 -1.41 5.98 -3.08
CA SER A 473 -2.54 6.91 -3.28
C SER A 473 -2.22 8.05 -4.26
N GLY A 474 -0.98 8.16 -4.72
CA GLY A 474 -0.50 9.33 -5.48
C GLY A 474 -0.20 10.56 -4.62
N GLY A 475 -0.36 10.46 -3.30
CA GLY A 475 0.13 11.45 -2.34
C GLY A 475 1.59 11.22 -1.94
N ILE A 476 2.19 12.23 -1.31
CA ILE A 476 3.61 12.20 -0.89
C ILE A 476 3.91 11.11 0.14
N ASP A 477 2.94 10.77 1.00
CA ASP A 477 3.17 9.85 2.12
C ASP A 477 3.47 8.43 1.63
N SER A 478 2.54 7.86 0.87
CA SER A 478 2.75 6.57 0.20
C SER A 478 3.85 6.68 -0.85
N GLY A 479 3.97 7.83 -1.52
CA GLY A 479 4.95 8.02 -2.58
C GLY A 479 6.39 7.91 -2.08
N ALA A 480 6.70 8.50 -0.91
CA ALA A 480 8.01 8.38 -0.30
C ALA A 480 8.33 6.95 0.13
N VAL A 481 7.37 6.25 0.74
CA VAL A 481 7.54 4.84 1.13
C VAL A 481 7.79 3.95 -0.09
N THR A 482 7.00 4.11 -1.16
CA THR A 482 7.20 3.39 -2.42
C THR A 482 8.55 3.70 -3.03
N THR A 483 8.94 4.97 -3.09
CA THR A 483 10.23 5.40 -3.65
C THR A 483 11.40 4.81 -2.87
N PHE A 484 11.36 4.85 -1.54
CA PHE A 484 12.45 4.32 -0.71
C PHE A 484 12.48 2.79 -0.72
N ALA A 485 11.35 2.11 -0.89
CA ALA A 485 11.34 0.67 -1.13
C ALA A 485 12.04 0.31 -2.46
N VAL A 486 11.77 1.06 -3.53
CA VAL A 486 12.46 0.91 -4.83
C VAL A 486 13.96 1.20 -4.70
N LEU A 487 14.34 2.31 -4.06
CA LEU A 487 15.74 2.69 -3.86
C LEU A 487 16.51 1.70 -2.95
N SER A 488 15.81 0.93 -2.12
CA SER A 488 16.39 -0.16 -1.33
C SER A 488 16.65 -1.45 -2.14
N GLY A 489 16.37 -1.42 -3.46
CA GLY A 489 16.60 -2.53 -4.39
C GLY A 489 15.53 -3.62 -4.32
N LEU A 490 14.35 -3.33 -3.77
CA LEU A 490 13.23 -4.27 -3.73
C LEU A 490 12.47 -4.28 -5.05
N LYS A 491 11.94 -5.45 -5.43
CA LYS A 491 10.91 -5.52 -6.46
C LYS A 491 9.59 -5.03 -5.85
N VAL A 492 9.16 -3.83 -6.25
CA VAL A 492 7.95 -3.20 -5.69
C VAL A 492 6.79 -3.34 -6.67
N THR A 493 5.65 -3.81 -6.19
CA THR A 493 4.37 -3.69 -6.90
C THR A 493 3.52 -2.63 -6.20
N ALA A 494 3.19 -1.55 -6.92
CA ALA A 494 2.32 -0.51 -6.40
C ALA A 494 0.85 -0.91 -6.60
N TYR A 495 0.06 -0.80 -5.54
CA TYR A 495 -1.39 -1.01 -5.57
C TYR A 495 -2.08 0.29 -5.21
N SER A 496 -2.98 0.76 -6.07
CA SER A 496 -3.90 1.85 -5.72
C SER A 496 -5.30 1.31 -5.62
N ALA A 497 -6.00 1.65 -4.53
CA ALA A 497 -7.38 1.28 -4.32
C ALA A 497 -8.33 2.45 -4.63
N GLY A 498 -9.44 2.11 -5.25
CA GLY A 498 -10.59 2.94 -5.51
C GLY A 498 -11.80 2.43 -4.74
N SER A 499 -12.78 3.29 -4.58
CA SER A 499 -14.11 2.97 -4.07
C SER A 499 -15.16 3.37 -5.10
N PRO A 500 -16.44 2.99 -4.94
CA PRO A 500 -17.50 3.42 -5.84
C PRO A 500 -17.70 4.94 -5.87
N TRP A 501 -17.15 5.65 -4.87
CA TRP A 501 -17.29 7.10 -4.70
C TRP A 501 -16.07 7.89 -5.16
N GLY A 502 -14.99 7.21 -5.61
CA GLY A 502 -13.78 7.87 -6.10
C GLY A 502 -12.52 7.01 -5.98
N ASN A 503 -11.50 7.38 -6.76
CA ASN A 503 -10.18 6.76 -6.75
C ASN A 503 -9.08 7.77 -7.09
N GLU A 504 -7.83 7.36 -6.87
CA GLU A 504 -6.62 8.17 -7.17
C GLU A 504 -5.66 7.39 -8.09
N HIS A 505 -6.23 6.61 -9.00
CA HIS A 505 -5.47 5.70 -9.87
C HIS A 505 -4.55 6.43 -10.85
N VAL A 506 -4.92 7.63 -11.29
CA VAL A 506 -4.14 8.40 -12.25
C VAL A 506 -2.90 8.96 -11.57
N GLU A 507 -3.06 9.51 -10.37
CA GLU A 507 -1.99 10.12 -9.60
C GLU A 507 -1.03 9.08 -9.03
N ALA A 508 -1.54 7.92 -8.61
CA ALA A 508 -0.69 6.79 -8.25
C ALA A 508 0.12 6.28 -9.46
N ALA A 509 -0.48 6.24 -10.65
CA ALA A 509 0.20 5.78 -11.86
C ALA A 509 1.35 6.70 -12.27
N GLU A 510 1.24 8.02 -12.04
CA GLU A 510 2.30 8.98 -12.34
C GLU A 510 3.62 8.61 -11.64
N LEU A 511 3.57 8.40 -10.32
CA LEU A 511 4.76 7.99 -9.57
C LEU A 511 5.23 6.59 -9.95
N ALA A 512 4.32 5.62 -10.10
CA ALA A 512 4.71 4.26 -10.45
C ALA A 512 5.43 4.21 -11.81
N ASN A 513 4.96 4.99 -12.79
CA ASN A 513 5.63 5.15 -14.09
C ASN A 513 6.99 5.83 -13.94
N ALA A 514 7.11 6.89 -13.14
CA ALA A 514 8.37 7.58 -12.88
C ALA A 514 9.42 6.66 -12.23
N LEU A 515 8.98 5.73 -11.37
CA LEU A 515 9.83 4.74 -10.72
C LEU A 515 10.06 3.47 -11.57
N GLY A 516 9.35 3.31 -12.69
CA GLY A 516 9.46 2.14 -13.56
C GLY A 516 8.95 0.83 -12.91
N ILE A 517 7.95 0.91 -12.03
CA ILE A 517 7.42 -0.24 -11.29
C ILE A 517 6.01 -0.65 -11.75
N PRO A 518 5.61 -1.93 -11.59
CA PRO A 518 4.24 -2.36 -11.83
C PRO A 518 3.23 -1.58 -10.97
N HIS A 519 2.12 -1.19 -11.59
CA HIS A 519 0.99 -0.54 -10.92
C HIS A 519 -0.32 -1.30 -11.17
N ILE A 520 -0.96 -1.72 -10.09
CA ILE A 520 -2.24 -2.44 -10.11
C ILE A 520 -3.32 -1.54 -9.52
N LYS A 521 -4.38 -1.32 -10.31
CA LYS A 521 -5.55 -0.51 -9.96
C LYS A 521 -6.68 -1.43 -9.55
N ILE A 522 -7.27 -1.19 -8.39
CA ILE A 522 -8.35 -2.01 -7.84
C ILE A 522 -9.47 -1.09 -7.41
N ASP A 523 -10.62 -1.17 -8.08
CA ASP A 523 -11.83 -0.49 -7.63
C ASP A 523 -12.66 -1.47 -6.78
N LEU A 524 -12.70 -1.21 -5.47
CA LEU A 524 -13.48 -2.01 -4.53
C LEU A 524 -14.96 -1.64 -4.64
N THR A 525 -15.83 -2.64 -4.55
CA THR A 525 -17.28 -2.45 -4.45
C THR A 525 -17.70 -2.07 -3.03
N THR A 526 -18.90 -1.48 -2.88
CA THR A 526 -19.50 -1.24 -1.56
C THR A 526 -19.58 -2.52 -0.73
N ASP A 527 -19.98 -3.64 -1.36
CA ASP A 527 -20.11 -4.93 -0.67
C ASP A 527 -18.76 -5.47 -0.17
N GLU A 528 -17.69 -5.31 -0.94
CA GLU A 528 -16.33 -5.70 -0.51
C GLU A 528 -15.83 -4.85 0.67
N LEU A 529 -16.11 -3.55 0.64
CA LEU A 529 -15.79 -2.63 1.74
C LEU A 529 -16.58 -2.98 3.01
N LEU A 530 -17.88 -3.26 2.90
CA LEU A 530 -18.71 -3.65 4.04
C LEU A 530 -18.35 -5.04 4.57
N ALA A 531 -18.00 -5.98 3.69
CA ALA A 531 -17.52 -7.31 4.08
C ALA A 531 -16.20 -7.29 4.86
N ALA A 532 -15.43 -6.20 4.74
CA ALA A 532 -14.21 -5.95 5.51
C ALA A 532 -14.46 -5.36 6.91
N ALA A 533 -15.66 -4.84 7.19
CA ALA A 533 -15.97 -4.17 8.45
C ALA A 533 -15.85 -5.06 9.70
N PRO A 534 -16.33 -6.32 9.70
CA PRO A 534 -16.25 -7.16 10.91
C PRO A 534 -14.81 -7.45 11.35
N GLU A 535 -13.94 -7.77 10.39
CA GLU A 535 -12.51 -8.03 10.66
C GLU A 535 -11.77 -6.77 11.08
N SER A 536 -12.12 -5.62 10.49
CA SER A 536 -11.55 -4.32 10.88
C SER A 536 -11.92 -3.97 12.32
N MET A 537 -13.21 -4.09 12.70
CA MET A 537 -13.67 -3.86 14.07
C MET A 537 -13.03 -4.80 15.09
N ARG A 538 -12.89 -6.09 14.74
CA ARG A 538 -12.22 -7.08 15.59
C ARG A 538 -10.74 -6.78 15.80
N ALA A 539 -10.06 -6.30 14.75
CA ALA A 539 -8.65 -5.95 14.81
C ALA A 539 -8.43 -4.69 15.66
N LEU A 540 -9.28 -3.68 15.51
CA LEU A 540 -9.22 -2.41 16.24
C LEU A 540 -9.67 -2.56 17.70
N GLY A 541 -10.60 -3.47 17.99
CA GLY A 541 -11.23 -3.57 19.31
C GLY A 541 -12.25 -2.46 19.59
N THR A 542 -12.70 -1.77 18.55
CA THR A 542 -13.68 -0.68 18.62
C THR A 542 -14.54 -0.64 17.35
N ALA A 543 -15.68 0.03 17.43
CA ALA A 543 -16.58 0.35 16.32
C ALA A 543 -16.63 1.86 16.03
N GLU A 544 -15.64 2.62 16.54
CA GLU A 544 -15.48 4.03 16.24
C GLU A 544 -15.39 4.21 14.72
N GLN A 545 -16.27 5.06 14.20
CA GLN A 545 -16.57 5.12 12.77
C GLN A 545 -15.35 5.48 11.92
N GLU A 546 -14.54 6.44 12.36
CA GLU A 546 -13.45 6.96 11.56
C GLU A 546 -12.39 5.89 11.43
N ARG A 547 -11.95 5.29 12.54
CA ARG A 547 -10.95 4.21 12.56
C ARG A 547 -11.39 2.99 11.77
N VAL A 548 -12.65 2.59 11.88
CA VAL A 548 -13.19 1.49 11.08
C VAL A 548 -13.13 1.84 9.59
N ASP A 549 -13.61 3.02 9.19
CA ASP A 549 -13.61 3.47 7.79
C ASP A 549 -12.19 3.51 7.19
N ILE A 550 -11.18 3.96 7.96
CA ILE A 550 -9.77 3.95 7.55
C ILE A 550 -9.30 2.52 7.23
N ALA A 551 -9.64 1.57 8.10
CA ALA A 551 -9.16 0.20 8.01
C ALA A 551 -9.84 -0.60 6.89
N LEU A 552 -11.06 -0.23 6.47
CA LEU A 552 -11.84 -1.01 5.48
C LEU A 552 -11.08 -1.25 4.18
N THR A 553 -10.44 -0.22 3.62
CA THR A 553 -9.77 -0.34 2.31
C THR A 553 -8.67 -1.38 2.34
N ILE A 554 -7.77 -1.31 3.33
CA ILE A 554 -6.66 -2.27 3.41
C ILE A 554 -7.14 -3.67 3.78
N THR A 555 -8.12 -3.77 4.68
CA THR A 555 -8.75 -5.05 5.01
C THR A 555 -9.38 -5.68 3.78
N ALA A 556 -10.14 -4.93 2.99
CA ALA A 556 -10.78 -5.42 1.76
C ALA A 556 -9.76 -5.88 0.71
N LEU A 557 -8.66 -5.13 0.50
CA LEU A 557 -7.59 -5.53 -0.42
C LEU A 557 -6.92 -6.85 -0.04
N ILE A 558 -6.61 -7.00 1.25
CA ILE A 558 -5.95 -8.20 1.79
C ILE A 558 -6.92 -9.39 1.74
N ARG A 559 -8.14 -9.21 2.26
CA ARG A 559 -9.21 -10.21 2.30
C ARG A 559 -9.60 -10.71 0.91
N GLY A 560 -9.72 -9.79 -0.05
CA GLY A 560 -10.04 -10.11 -1.44
C GLY A 560 -8.91 -10.84 -2.18
N GLY A 561 -7.74 -10.99 -1.56
CA GLY A 561 -6.59 -11.66 -2.16
C GLY A 561 -6.01 -10.89 -3.34
N TYR A 562 -6.27 -9.58 -3.41
CA TYR A 562 -5.79 -8.72 -4.49
C TYR A 562 -4.27 -8.54 -4.43
N ILE A 563 -3.73 -8.35 -3.23
CA ILE A 563 -2.29 -8.19 -2.99
C ILE A 563 -1.61 -9.57 -2.99
N LYS A 564 -0.67 -9.77 -3.90
CA LYS A 564 -0.01 -11.08 -4.08
C LYS A 564 1.23 -11.23 -3.22
N GLU A 565 1.97 -10.16 -3.04
CA GLU A 565 3.16 -10.07 -2.22
C GLU A 565 2.80 -10.31 -0.76
N ARG A 566 3.73 -10.90 -0.02
CA ARG A 566 3.54 -11.24 1.38
C ARG A 566 3.59 -10.01 2.29
N HIS A 567 4.48 -9.06 1.99
CA HIS A 567 4.72 -7.89 2.82
C HIS A 567 4.17 -6.64 2.14
N VAL A 568 3.29 -5.93 2.86
CA VAL A 568 2.64 -4.70 2.44
C VAL A 568 3.18 -3.53 3.25
N LEU A 569 3.62 -2.49 2.56
CA LEU A 569 4.02 -1.21 3.14
C LEU A 569 2.96 -0.14 2.85
N THR A 570 2.68 0.72 3.82
CA THR A 570 1.74 1.84 3.65
C THR A 570 2.37 3.17 3.99
N GLY A 571 1.81 4.25 3.45
CA GLY A 571 2.16 5.62 3.84
C GLY A 571 1.45 6.11 5.12
N TYR A 572 0.77 5.23 5.84
CA TYR A 572 -0.07 5.61 6.98
C TYR A 572 0.78 6.07 8.18
N GLY A 573 0.30 7.08 8.91
CA GLY A 573 0.93 7.62 10.12
C GLY A 573 1.69 8.94 9.95
N ASN A 574 2.11 9.32 8.74
CA ASN A 574 2.85 10.58 8.54
C ASN A 574 2.04 11.82 8.96
N ASP A 575 0.74 11.78 8.70
CA ASP A 575 -0.18 12.88 9.00
C ASP A 575 -0.26 13.24 10.47
N LEU A 576 -0.23 12.22 11.32
CA LEU A 576 -0.32 12.35 12.78
C LEU A 576 0.92 13.04 13.35
N LEU A 577 2.07 12.81 12.70
CA LEU A 577 3.36 13.33 13.14
C LEU A 577 3.65 14.70 12.55
N ASN A 578 3.21 14.96 11.33
CA ASN A 578 3.65 16.11 10.52
C ASN A 578 2.54 17.06 10.10
N LEU A 579 1.45 17.12 10.89
CA LEU A 579 0.32 18.05 10.70
C LEU A 579 -0.26 17.91 9.29
N GLY A 580 -0.80 16.74 8.99
CA GLY A 580 -1.21 16.40 7.64
C GLY A 580 -2.44 17.11 7.09
N LEU A 581 -3.10 17.93 7.90
CA LEU A 581 -4.16 18.84 7.49
C LEU A 581 -3.74 20.28 7.87
N PRO A 582 -4.24 21.31 7.19
CA PRO A 582 -4.03 22.68 7.61
C PRO A 582 -4.54 22.86 9.05
N PRO A 583 -3.69 23.30 9.99
CA PRO A 583 -4.08 23.43 11.39
C PRO A 583 -4.99 24.65 11.56
N ASP A 584 -5.90 24.60 12.54
CA ASP A 584 -6.79 25.72 12.89
C ASP A 584 -6.02 26.93 13.43
N SER A 585 -4.82 26.69 13.96
CA SER A 585 -3.90 27.69 14.49
C SER A 585 -2.48 27.43 14.03
N VAL A 586 -1.73 28.49 13.78
CA VAL A 586 -0.29 28.44 13.48
C VAL A 586 0.58 28.75 14.70
N GLU A 587 -0.05 28.96 15.86
CA GLU A 587 0.65 29.19 17.13
C GLU A 587 1.41 27.93 17.57
N LYS A 588 2.66 28.10 17.98
CA LYS A 588 3.57 26.98 18.29
C LYS A 588 2.98 25.98 19.28
N ASP A 589 2.39 26.46 20.37
CA ASP A 589 1.83 25.59 21.42
C ASP A 589 0.61 24.81 20.91
N ALA A 590 -0.20 25.40 20.03
CA ALA A 590 -1.33 24.71 19.42
C ALA A 590 -0.87 23.59 18.47
N LEU A 591 0.18 23.86 17.67
CA LEU A 591 0.77 22.86 16.77
C LEU A 591 1.40 21.69 17.55
N ILE A 592 2.07 21.99 18.68
CA ILE A 592 2.61 20.95 19.58
C ILE A 592 1.48 20.08 20.12
N GLN A 593 0.42 20.72 20.63
CA GLN A 593 -0.71 20.02 21.21
C GLN A 593 -1.42 19.12 20.19
N GLU A 594 -1.59 19.58 18.94
CA GLU A 594 -2.19 18.79 17.86
C GLU A 594 -1.37 17.52 17.55
N VAL A 595 -0.04 17.61 17.49
CA VAL A 595 0.83 16.44 17.30
C VAL A 595 0.75 15.48 18.48
N ILE A 596 0.74 16.00 19.71
CA ILE A 596 0.59 15.18 20.93
C ILE A 596 -0.75 14.46 20.90
N ASP A 597 -1.85 15.17 20.61
CA ASP A 597 -3.20 14.60 20.56
C ASP A 597 -3.34 13.54 19.46
N GLY A 598 -2.70 13.76 18.31
CA GLY A 598 -2.64 12.81 17.20
C GLY A 598 -1.93 11.52 17.59
N VAL A 599 -0.76 11.60 18.25
CA VAL A 599 -0.06 10.40 18.73
C VAL A 599 -0.83 9.74 19.87
N ASP A 600 -1.37 10.52 20.80
CA ASP A 600 -2.09 10.03 21.96
C ASP A 600 -3.30 9.17 21.56
N ILE A 601 -4.19 9.69 20.69
CA ILE A 601 -5.39 8.93 20.27
C ILE A 601 -5.02 7.60 19.60
N THR A 602 -3.91 7.55 18.86
CA THR A 602 -3.48 6.32 18.17
C THR A 602 -2.91 5.25 19.08
N ARG A 603 -2.44 5.61 20.28
CA ARG A 603 -2.06 4.65 21.32
C ARG A 603 -3.28 3.90 21.88
N HIS A 604 -4.50 4.38 21.60
CA HIS A 604 -5.76 3.82 22.08
C HIS A 604 -6.66 3.22 20.97
N SER A 605 -6.42 3.56 19.70
CA SER A 605 -7.29 3.16 18.60
C SER A 605 -7.00 1.78 18.01
N GLY A 606 -5.77 1.27 18.18
CA GLY A 606 -5.32 0.02 17.58
C GLY A 606 -5.09 0.07 16.06
N GLU A 607 -5.09 1.26 15.45
CA GLU A 607 -5.08 1.44 13.98
C GLU A 607 -3.81 0.97 13.25
N PHE A 608 -2.71 0.75 13.97
CA PHE A 608 -1.46 0.20 13.41
C PHE A 608 -1.33 -1.32 13.55
N THR A 609 -2.40 -2.00 13.98
CA THR A 609 -2.43 -3.45 14.14
C THR A 609 -2.17 -4.20 12.83
N ASP A 610 -1.35 -5.27 12.89
CA ASP A 610 -1.13 -6.17 11.76
C ASP A 610 -2.06 -7.40 11.77
N PHE A 611 -3.06 -7.41 12.66
CA PHE A 611 -3.95 -8.54 12.92
C PHE A 611 -4.60 -9.10 11.65
N VAL A 612 -5.27 -8.25 10.87
CA VAL A 612 -5.97 -8.67 9.63
C VAL A 612 -4.97 -9.22 8.63
N ALA A 613 -3.84 -8.54 8.43
CA ALA A 613 -2.82 -9.00 7.49
C ALA A 613 -2.35 -10.42 7.83
N ARG A 614 -2.12 -10.71 9.12
CA ARG A 614 -1.69 -12.03 9.58
C ARG A 614 -2.73 -13.13 9.36
N LEU A 615 -4.02 -12.84 9.49
CA LEU A 615 -5.09 -13.81 9.19
C LEU A 615 -4.97 -14.35 7.76
N TYR A 616 -4.54 -13.49 6.83
CA TYR A 616 -4.36 -13.82 5.42
C TYR A 616 -2.90 -14.18 5.05
N GLY A 617 -2.07 -14.49 6.05
CA GLY A 617 -0.66 -14.87 5.82
C GLY A 617 0.20 -13.72 5.27
N LYS A 618 -0.24 -12.48 5.44
CA LYS A 618 0.46 -11.26 5.04
C LYS A 618 1.15 -10.61 6.24
N ARG A 619 2.09 -9.73 5.94
CA ARG A 619 2.71 -8.80 6.89
C ARG A 619 2.35 -7.39 6.48
N LEU A 620 1.96 -6.58 7.44
CA LEU A 620 1.69 -5.15 7.23
C LEU A 620 2.74 -4.34 8.00
N SER A 621 3.25 -3.26 7.41
CA SER A 621 4.17 -2.36 8.11
C SER A 621 3.94 -0.90 7.71
N HIS A 622 4.14 -0.04 8.70
CA HIS A 622 3.88 1.40 8.62
C HIS A 622 5.18 2.15 8.92
N PRO A 623 6.02 2.44 7.90
CA PRO A 623 7.33 3.05 8.10
C PRO A 623 7.33 4.35 8.90
N TYR A 624 6.28 5.17 8.79
CA TYR A 624 6.16 6.40 9.57
C TYR A 624 5.95 6.16 11.07
N TRP A 625 5.46 4.98 11.45
CA TRP A 625 5.27 4.59 12.84
C TRP A 625 6.49 3.91 13.45
N HIS A 626 7.62 3.90 12.73
CA HIS A 626 8.88 3.42 13.28
C HIS A 626 9.38 4.34 14.40
N PRO A 627 9.89 3.84 15.54
CA PRO A 627 10.30 4.66 16.67
C PRO A 627 11.26 5.80 16.31
N ASP A 628 12.25 5.53 15.44
CA ASP A 628 13.20 6.55 15.03
C ASP A 628 12.58 7.61 14.11
N VAL A 629 11.58 7.24 13.30
CA VAL A 629 10.86 8.20 12.43
C VAL A 629 9.94 9.08 13.26
N VAL A 630 9.23 8.49 14.23
CA VAL A 630 8.41 9.21 15.20
C VAL A 630 9.28 10.18 16.00
N ARG A 631 10.38 9.72 16.59
CA ARG A 631 11.31 10.57 17.34
C ARG A 631 11.84 11.71 16.49
N THR A 632 12.29 11.43 15.27
CA THR A 632 12.79 12.46 14.35
C THR A 632 11.70 13.49 14.02
N ALA A 633 10.44 13.06 13.84
CA ALA A 633 9.33 13.99 13.60
C ALA A 633 9.00 14.87 14.81
N LEU A 634 9.16 14.35 16.03
CA LEU A 634 8.94 15.10 17.28
C LEU A 634 10.09 16.07 17.58
N ASP A 635 11.32 15.71 17.18
CA ASP A 635 12.49 16.59 17.27
C ASP A 635 12.41 17.80 16.33
N ILE A 636 11.58 17.75 15.30
CA ILE A 636 11.40 18.84 14.34
C ILE A 636 10.46 19.90 14.89
N GLU A 637 10.92 21.16 14.89
CA GLU A 637 10.12 22.28 15.32
C GLU A 637 8.79 22.37 14.53
N PRO A 638 7.62 22.44 15.22
CA PRO A 638 6.33 22.37 14.56
C PRO A 638 6.07 23.46 13.52
N SER A 639 6.65 24.66 13.67
CA SER A 639 6.55 25.73 12.69
C SER A 639 7.21 25.38 11.34
N LEU A 640 8.13 24.41 11.28
CA LEU A 640 8.73 23.94 10.04
C LEU A 640 7.82 22.96 9.28
N LYS A 641 6.86 22.36 9.98
CA LYS A 641 5.86 21.43 9.41
C LYS A 641 4.86 22.16 8.53
N VAL A 642 4.58 23.43 8.80
CA VAL A 642 3.68 24.27 8.00
C VAL A 642 4.41 25.51 7.50
N ARG A 643 4.56 25.66 6.18
CA ARG A 643 5.23 26.82 5.57
C ARG A 643 4.53 27.23 4.29
N ASP A 644 4.37 28.53 4.08
CA ASP A 644 3.73 29.11 2.89
C ASP A 644 2.34 28.53 2.59
N GLY A 645 1.56 28.26 3.65
CA GLY A 645 0.22 27.66 3.55
C GLY A 645 0.22 26.18 3.17
N ARG A 646 1.37 25.50 3.25
CA ARG A 646 1.52 24.08 2.93
C ARG A 646 1.88 23.26 4.16
N GLU A 647 1.14 22.19 4.36
CA GLU A 647 1.39 21.14 5.31
C GLU A 647 2.60 20.26 4.91
N LYS A 648 3.26 19.67 5.90
CA LYS A 648 4.47 18.85 5.74
C LYS A 648 5.54 19.53 4.88
N ALA A 649 5.67 20.86 4.96
CA ALA A 649 6.42 21.64 3.99
C ALA A 649 7.89 21.20 3.86
N TYR A 650 8.56 20.99 4.99
CA TYR A 650 9.95 20.52 5.02
C TYR A 650 10.11 19.16 4.32
N PHE A 651 9.15 18.25 4.53
CA PHE A 651 9.17 16.91 3.98
C PHE A 651 8.89 16.92 2.47
N ARG A 652 7.90 17.70 2.02
CA ARG A 652 7.58 17.87 0.61
C ARG A 652 8.77 18.43 -0.17
N ALA A 653 9.43 19.46 0.38
CA ALA A 653 10.63 20.04 -0.21
C ALA A 653 11.78 19.02 -0.28
N ALA A 654 12.00 18.24 0.79
CA ALA A 654 13.05 17.23 0.84
C ALA A 654 12.81 16.05 -0.12
N MET A 655 11.55 15.76 -0.45
CA MET A 655 11.16 14.69 -1.36
C MET A 655 11.14 15.07 -2.84
N GLU A 656 11.12 16.36 -3.18
CA GLU A 656 11.10 16.85 -4.57
C GLU A 656 12.21 16.26 -5.47
N PRO A 657 13.43 15.97 -4.99
CA PRO A 657 14.45 15.28 -5.80
C PRO A 657 14.16 13.81 -6.10
N TYR A 658 13.23 13.17 -5.37
CA TYR A 658 12.99 11.74 -5.41
C TYR A 658 11.67 11.35 -6.10
N VAL A 659 10.69 12.25 -6.17
CA VAL A 659 9.38 12.01 -6.75
C VAL A 659 8.98 13.13 -7.71
N PRO A 660 8.05 12.90 -8.67
CA PRO A 660 7.52 13.97 -9.50
C PRO A 660 7.01 15.14 -8.66
N ARG A 661 7.23 16.38 -9.14
CA ARG A 661 6.84 17.60 -8.42
C ARG A 661 5.34 17.64 -8.11
N THR A 662 4.54 17.13 -9.04
CA THR A 662 3.09 16.89 -8.93
C THR A 662 2.75 15.97 -7.76
N THR A 663 3.51 14.90 -7.50
CA THR A 663 3.39 14.04 -6.32
C THR A 663 3.88 14.75 -5.05
N ALA A 664 5.06 15.37 -5.08
CA ALA A 664 5.66 16.05 -3.93
C ALA A 664 4.78 17.17 -3.37
N TRP A 665 4.13 17.93 -4.26
CA TRP A 665 3.35 19.11 -3.91
C TRP A 665 1.85 18.94 -4.16
N ARG A 666 1.37 17.72 -4.40
CA ARG A 666 -0.08 17.46 -4.48
C ARG A 666 -0.75 17.95 -3.20
N GLN A 667 -1.74 18.82 -3.34
CA GLN A 667 -2.55 19.22 -2.21
C GLN A 667 -3.28 17.98 -1.70
N LYS A 668 -3.17 17.73 -0.40
CA LYS A 668 -3.82 16.58 0.19
C LYS A 668 -5.33 16.80 0.15
N ILE A 669 -6.04 15.85 -0.44
CA ILE A 669 -7.43 15.59 -0.09
C ILE A 669 -7.30 14.41 0.88
N GLY A 670 -7.69 14.57 2.16
CA GLY A 670 -7.45 13.53 3.18
C GLY A 670 -7.89 12.15 2.69
N ILE A 671 -7.28 11.05 3.16
CA ILE A 671 -7.63 9.66 2.71
C ILE A 671 -9.15 9.40 2.81
N HIS A 672 -9.83 10.11 3.71
CA HIS A 672 -11.27 10.06 3.96
C HIS A 672 -12.14 10.98 3.10
N LEU A 673 -11.55 12.03 2.52
CA LEU A 673 -12.21 13.04 1.70
C LEU A 673 -11.87 12.91 0.21
N GLY A 674 -10.69 12.37 -0.13
CA GLY A 674 -10.16 12.28 -1.50
C GLY A 674 -10.79 11.20 -2.36
N GLY A 675 -11.20 10.08 -1.75
CA GLY A 675 -11.88 8.98 -2.43
C GLY A 675 -13.39 8.96 -2.25
N GLY A 676 -13.98 9.93 -1.54
CA GLY A 676 -15.41 9.95 -1.22
C GLY A 676 -15.87 8.82 -0.28
N LEU A 677 -14.96 8.03 0.31
CA LEU A 677 -15.27 6.82 1.08
C LEU A 677 -16.19 7.08 2.28
N GLN A 678 -15.83 8.00 3.18
CA GLN A 678 -16.66 8.26 4.38
C GLN A 678 -18.03 8.83 4.01
N GLY A 679 -18.07 9.82 3.13
CA GLY A 679 -19.33 10.40 2.65
C GLY A 679 -20.19 9.39 1.89
N GLY A 680 -19.56 8.50 1.12
CA GLY A 680 -20.20 7.41 0.41
C GLY A 680 -20.77 6.33 1.33
N LEU A 681 -20.02 5.94 2.36
CA LEU A 681 -20.50 5.05 3.42
C LEU A 681 -21.64 5.70 4.19
N ASP A 682 -21.51 6.97 4.60
CA ASP A 682 -22.59 7.71 5.26
C ASP A 682 -23.85 7.71 4.39
N SER A 683 -23.72 8.00 3.10
CA SER A 683 -24.83 7.94 2.14
C SER A 683 -25.44 6.53 2.04
N THR A 684 -24.61 5.48 2.01
CA THR A 684 -25.03 4.07 1.94
C THR A 684 -25.93 3.67 3.11
N PHE A 685 -25.60 4.11 4.33
CA PHE A 685 -26.42 3.86 5.51
C PHE A 685 -27.58 4.84 5.67
N GLY A 686 -27.71 5.84 4.78
CA GLY A 686 -28.72 6.89 4.86
C GLY A 686 -28.44 7.93 5.94
N GLY A 687 -27.16 8.17 6.23
CA GLY A 687 -26.64 9.16 7.17
C GLY A 687 -25.62 8.57 8.15
N ARG A 688 -24.75 9.45 8.65
CA ARG A 688 -23.70 9.13 9.64
C ARG A 688 -24.24 8.40 10.87
N ASP A 689 -25.31 8.91 11.49
CA ASP A 689 -25.89 8.32 12.71
C ASP A 689 -26.36 6.87 12.51
N ARG A 690 -26.90 6.57 11.32
CA ARG A 690 -27.34 5.21 10.97
C ARG A 690 -26.16 4.28 10.74
N LYS A 691 -25.07 4.77 10.14
CA LYS A 691 -23.82 4.00 10.02
C LYS A 691 -23.25 3.66 11.38
N VAL A 692 -23.14 4.66 12.28
CA VAL A 692 -22.65 4.46 13.66
C VAL A 692 -23.50 3.44 14.41
N ALA A 693 -24.82 3.52 14.30
CA ALA A 693 -25.73 2.53 14.90
C ALA A 693 -25.49 1.12 14.33
N ALA A 694 -25.38 0.99 13.01
CA ALA A 694 -25.12 -0.29 12.35
C ALA A 694 -23.75 -0.88 12.73
N TYR A 695 -22.73 -0.05 12.89
CA TYR A 695 -21.39 -0.46 13.35
C TYR A 695 -21.44 -0.95 14.79
N SER A 696 -22.13 -0.21 15.67
CA SER A 696 -22.38 -0.61 17.06
C SER A 696 -23.10 -1.95 17.15
N ASP A 697 -24.11 -2.18 16.30
CA ASP A 697 -24.86 -3.44 16.26
C ASP A 697 -24.05 -4.61 15.71
N ALA A 698 -23.25 -4.41 14.66
CA ALA A 698 -22.31 -5.42 14.19
C ALA A 698 -21.28 -5.78 15.27
N PHE A 699 -20.73 -4.78 15.97
CA PHE A 699 -19.76 -4.98 17.06
C PHE A 699 -20.37 -5.77 18.23
N LYS A 700 -21.64 -5.53 18.55
CA LYS A 700 -22.42 -6.33 19.51
C LYS A 700 -22.46 -7.79 19.11
N GLU A 701 -22.84 -8.08 17.87
CA GLU A 701 -22.94 -9.45 17.35
C GLU A 701 -21.57 -10.15 17.33
N ILE A 702 -20.51 -9.43 16.91
CA ILE A 702 -19.11 -9.93 16.91
C ILE A 702 -18.69 -10.31 18.33
N THR A 703 -18.88 -9.40 19.28
CA THR A 703 -18.51 -9.62 20.69
C THR A 703 -19.27 -10.80 21.27
N ALA A 704 -20.59 -10.86 21.07
CA ALA A 704 -21.43 -11.95 21.57
C ALA A 704 -20.97 -13.32 21.04
N ARG A 705 -20.59 -13.40 19.76
CA ARG A 705 -20.09 -14.63 19.14
C ARG A 705 -18.73 -15.05 19.69
N LEU A 706 -17.77 -14.12 19.74
CA LEU A 706 -16.42 -14.39 20.23
C LEU A 706 -16.36 -14.70 21.73
N LEU A 707 -17.38 -14.28 22.50
CA LEU A 707 -17.55 -14.69 23.89
C LEU A 707 -17.92 -16.16 24.06
N GLN A 708 -18.59 -16.75 23.07
CA GLN A 708 -18.98 -18.16 23.10
C GLN A 708 -17.87 -19.04 22.53
N ASP A 709 -17.29 -18.60 21.41
CA ASP A 709 -16.15 -19.25 20.77
C ASP A 709 -15.17 -18.20 20.26
N PRO A 710 -14.00 -18.03 20.91
CA PRO A 710 -13.03 -17.01 20.55
C PRO A 710 -12.39 -17.21 19.16
N PHE A 711 -12.63 -18.37 18.53
CA PHE A 711 -12.12 -18.70 17.19
C PHE A 711 -13.23 -18.76 16.12
N ALA A 712 -14.47 -18.39 16.47
CA ALA A 712 -15.56 -18.37 15.51
C ALA A 712 -15.31 -17.35 14.38
N GLY A 713 -15.70 -17.73 13.17
CA GLY A 713 -15.74 -16.80 12.03
C GLY A 713 -16.74 -15.67 12.29
N ILE A 714 -16.40 -14.46 11.87
CA ILE A 714 -17.22 -13.25 12.02
C ILE A 714 -17.58 -12.59 10.69
N ASN A 715 -17.25 -13.24 9.58
CA ASN A 715 -17.33 -12.72 8.22
C ASN A 715 -18.75 -12.42 7.73
N ASP A 716 -19.74 -13.10 8.32
CA ASP A 716 -21.16 -12.94 8.05
C ASP A 716 -21.81 -11.81 8.87
N LEU A 717 -21.10 -11.21 9.83
CA LEU A 717 -21.61 -10.17 10.73
C LEU A 717 -21.48 -8.76 10.13
N ILE A 718 -21.78 -8.64 8.84
CA ILE A 718 -21.66 -7.41 8.07
C ILE A 718 -22.65 -6.37 8.62
N PRO A 719 -22.24 -5.10 8.84
CA PRO A 719 -23.15 -4.05 9.29
C PRO A 719 -24.36 -3.91 8.35
N LYS A 720 -25.55 -4.02 8.94
CA LYS A 720 -26.82 -3.98 8.22
C LYS A 720 -27.17 -2.52 7.90
N TYR A 721 -27.43 -2.21 6.63
CA TYR A 721 -27.96 -0.91 6.20
C TYR A 721 -29.42 -1.06 5.75
N PRO A 722 -30.23 0.02 5.75
CA PRO A 722 -31.60 -0.03 5.23
C PRO A 722 -31.55 -0.36 3.72
N GLY A 723 -31.86 -1.61 3.37
CA GLY A 723 -31.64 -2.16 2.02
C GLY A 723 -30.65 -3.33 1.94
N GLY A 724 -30.07 -3.79 3.06
CA GLY A 724 -29.17 -4.94 3.12
C GLY A 724 -29.85 -6.31 2.96
N PRO A 725 -29.08 -7.38 2.66
CA PRO A 725 -29.53 -8.52 1.88
C PRO A 725 -30.46 -9.48 2.63
N GLN A 726 -31.62 -9.78 2.04
CA GLN A 726 -32.30 -11.06 2.23
C GLN A 726 -31.57 -12.14 1.42
N PRO A 727 -31.56 -13.41 1.87
CA PRO A 727 -30.90 -14.48 1.15
C PRO A 727 -31.61 -14.70 -0.19
N THR A 728 -30.84 -14.56 -1.27
CA THR A 728 -31.16 -14.93 -2.65
C THR A 728 -32.45 -14.34 -3.24
N ASN A 729 -32.33 -13.19 -3.91
CA ASN A 729 -32.84 -13.06 -5.27
C ASN A 729 -32.03 -11.99 -6.03
N LYS A 730 -31.35 -12.42 -7.09
CA LYS A 730 -30.49 -11.62 -7.95
C LYS A 730 -31.27 -10.45 -8.56
N LEU A 731 -30.82 -9.22 -8.32
CA LEU A 731 -30.68 -8.21 -9.38
C LEU A 731 -29.20 -7.82 -9.38
N ALA A 732 -28.55 -8.00 -10.53
CA ALA A 732 -27.10 -7.97 -10.67
C ALA A 732 -26.52 -6.57 -10.44
N ALA A 733 -25.28 -6.54 -9.95
CA ALA A 733 -24.41 -5.36 -9.94
C ALA A 733 -24.32 -4.71 -11.35
N PRO A 734 -24.12 -3.38 -11.46
CA PRO A 734 -24.10 -2.67 -12.73
C PRO A 734 -23.01 -3.21 -13.68
N ILE A 735 -23.37 -3.44 -14.95
CA ILE A 735 -22.60 -4.30 -15.86
C ILE A 735 -21.68 -3.54 -16.83
N ARG A 736 -21.89 -2.25 -17.15
CA ARG A 736 -21.07 -1.56 -18.18
C ARG A 736 -21.32 -0.06 -18.30
N THR A 737 -20.29 0.70 -18.70
CA THR A 737 -20.48 2.01 -19.34
C THR A 737 -20.93 1.85 -20.80
N LEU A 738 -21.79 2.72 -21.32
CA LEU A 738 -22.36 2.60 -22.68
C LEU A 738 -21.53 3.29 -23.78
N THR A 739 -20.66 4.23 -23.38
CA THR A 739 -19.67 4.88 -24.24
C THR A 739 -18.26 4.57 -23.77
N SER A 740 -17.27 4.65 -24.67
CA SER A 740 -15.86 4.48 -24.31
C SER A 740 -15.24 5.72 -23.63
N SER A 741 -15.94 6.87 -23.62
CA SER A 741 -15.60 8.02 -22.77
C SER A 741 -15.98 7.81 -21.30
N GLY A 742 -16.75 6.75 -20.99
CA GLY A 742 -17.16 6.42 -19.63
C GLY A 742 -18.57 6.87 -19.25
N ALA A 743 -19.32 7.49 -20.17
CA ALA A 743 -20.72 7.86 -19.97
C ALA A 743 -21.69 6.69 -20.27
N GLY A 744 -22.85 6.74 -19.62
CA GLY A 744 -23.97 5.83 -19.75
C GLY A 744 -23.92 4.69 -18.75
N LEU A 745 -24.95 4.55 -17.91
CA LEU A 745 -25.12 3.43 -16.97
C LEU A 745 -26.31 2.56 -17.38
N VAL A 746 -26.22 1.23 -17.22
CA VAL A 746 -27.35 0.31 -17.44
C VAL A 746 -27.87 -0.24 -16.11
N LEU A 747 -29.18 -0.14 -15.89
CA LEU A 747 -29.92 -0.70 -14.76
C LEU A 747 -30.98 -1.70 -15.25
N ASP A 748 -31.32 -2.67 -14.40
CA ASP A 748 -32.40 -3.62 -14.64
C ASP A 748 -33.64 -3.24 -13.80
N GLY A 749 -34.75 -3.00 -14.48
CA GLY A 749 -36.03 -2.56 -13.92
C GLY A 749 -37.00 -3.69 -13.58
N THR A 750 -36.65 -4.95 -13.83
CA THR A 750 -37.56 -6.13 -13.71
C THR A 750 -38.21 -6.28 -12.33
N GLY A 751 -37.71 -5.60 -11.29
CA GLY A 751 -38.26 -5.60 -9.92
C GLY A 751 -39.04 -4.36 -9.48
N ALA A 752 -39.17 -3.32 -10.31
CA ALA A 752 -39.80 -2.04 -9.93
C ALA A 752 -41.32 -2.01 -10.19
N THR A 753 -42.04 -2.95 -9.57
CA THR A 753 -43.46 -3.23 -9.84
C THR A 753 -44.44 -2.42 -8.99
N ASP A 754 -43.98 -1.82 -7.89
CA ASP A 754 -44.78 -1.04 -6.95
C ASP A 754 -44.11 0.31 -6.57
N ASP A 755 -44.81 1.18 -5.85
CA ASP A 755 -44.30 2.53 -5.55
C ASP A 755 -43.04 2.51 -4.66
N ALA A 756 -42.88 1.51 -3.80
CA ALA A 756 -41.71 1.38 -2.93
C ALA A 756 -40.46 0.97 -3.74
N SER A 757 -40.59 -0.06 -4.57
CA SER A 757 -39.53 -0.52 -5.48
C SER A 757 -39.19 0.51 -6.56
N ARG A 758 -40.18 1.29 -7.03
CA ARG A 758 -39.97 2.44 -7.92
C ARG A 758 -39.26 3.60 -7.22
N ALA A 759 -39.56 3.88 -5.96
CA ALA A 759 -38.83 4.89 -5.19
C ALA A 759 -37.34 4.52 -5.03
N VAL A 760 -37.04 3.23 -4.85
CA VAL A 760 -35.66 2.73 -4.84
C VAL A 760 -35.00 2.92 -6.20
N LEU A 761 -35.67 2.52 -7.29
CA LEU A 761 -35.17 2.73 -8.66
C LEU A 761 -34.89 4.22 -8.94
N VAL A 762 -35.82 5.10 -8.58
CA VAL A 762 -35.70 6.56 -8.73
C VAL A 762 -34.48 7.08 -7.97
N LYS A 763 -34.30 6.66 -6.72
CA LYS A 763 -33.14 7.04 -5.92
C LYS A 763 -31.83 6.61 -6.60
N THR A 764 -31.76 5.36 -7.07
CA THR A 764 -30.60 4.84 -7.80
C THR A 764 -30.33 5.62 -9.08
N ILE A 765 -31.37 6.00 -9.83
CA ILE A 765 -31.22 6.84 -11.04
C ILE A 765 -30.63 8.20 -10.67
N LEU A 766 -31.14 8.88 -9.63
CA LEU A 766 -30.66 10.21 -9.24
C LEU A 766 -29.19 10.20 -8.82
N GLU A 767 -28.82 9.24 -7.96
CA GLU A 767 -27.45 9.09 -7.44
C GLU A 767 -26.42 8.87 -8.56
N ASN A 768 -26.84 8.29 -9.69
CA ASN A 768 -25.95 7.95 -10.79
C ASN A 768 -26.09 8.88 -12.00
N SER A 769 -27.17 9.64 -12.14
CA SER A 769 -27.47 10.43 -13.35
C SER A 769 -26.40 11.49 -13.66
N ALA A 770 -25.89 12.19 -12.65
CA ALA A 770 -24.90 13.24 -12.82
C ALA A 770 -23.48 12.70 -13.12
N SER A 771 -23.10 11.55 -12.54
CA SER A 771 -21.78 10.93 -12.75
C SER A 771 -21.72 10.15 -14.06
N SER A 772 -22.79 9.44 -14.41
CA SER A 772 -22.89 8.63 -15.64
C SER A 772 -23.41 9.38 -16.86
N ARG A 773 -23.94 10.61 -16.70
CA ARG A 773 -24.48 11.50 -17.75
C ARG A 773 -25.79 11.03 -18.38
N PHE A 774 -26.00 9.74 -18.52
CA PHE A 774 -27.29 9.17 -18.85
C PHE A 774 -27.42 7.76 -18.27
N VAL A 775 -28.65 7.36 -17.98
CA VAL A 775 -28.98 6.06 -17.39
C VAL A 775 -30.01 5.37 -18.28
N LEU A 776 -29.75 4.13 -18.67
CA LEU A 776 -30.68 3.25 -19.35
C LEU A 776 -31.20 2.22 -18.36
N VAL A 777 -32.49 2.26 -18.06
CA VAL A 777 -33.18 1.20 -17.32
C VAL A 777 -33.87 0.29 -18.33
N ARG A 778 -33.55 -1.00 -18.31
CA ARG A 778 -34.19 -2.00 -19.16
C ARG A 778 -35.29 -2.76 -18.41
N ASN A 779 -36.19 -3.38 -19.16
CA ASN A 779 -37.21 -4.30 -18.64
C ASN A 779 -38.16 -3.66 -17.61
N LEU A 780 -38.47 -2.37 -17.78
CA LEU A 780 -39.35 -1.67 -16.86
C LEU A 780 -40.79 -1.73 -17.38
N ASP A 781 -41.73 -2.17 -16.55
CA ASP A 781 -43.15 -2.19 -16.89
C ASP A 781 -43.87 -1.00 -16.23
N LEU A 782 -44.04 0.09 -16.99
CA LEU A 782 -44.74 1.29 -16.56
C LEU A 782 -46.05 1.49 -17.32
N SER A 783 -47.10 1.74 -16.55
CA SER A 783 -48.30 2.45 -17.03
C SER A 783 -48.01 3.95 -17.21
N GLU A 784 -48.93 4.68 -17.85
CA GLU A 784 -48.84 6.14 -17.98
C GLU A 784 -48.71 6.85 -16.62
N ASP A 785 -49.49 6.43 -15.63
CA ASP A 785 -49.43 6.97 -14.26
C ASP A 785 -48.13 6.55 -13.55
N GLY A 786 -47.65 5.34 -13.81
CA GLY A 786 -46.35 4.87 -13.31
C GLY A 786 -45.20 5.73 -13.82
N PHE A 787 -45.21 6.08 -15.11
CA PHE A 787 -44.23 7.00 -15.69
C PHE A 787 -44.32 8.41 -15.08
N ARG A 788 -45.53 8.98 -14.95
CA ARG A 788 -45.71 10.30 -14.29
C ARG A 788 -45.17 10.30 -12.86
N SER A 789 -45.39 9.21 -12.12
CA SER A 789 -44.87 9.02 -10.76
C SER A 789 -43.34 9.07 -10.75
N VAL A 790 -42.70 8.29 -11.64
CA VAL A 790 -41.23 8.29 -11.80
C VAL A 790 -40.70 9.67 -12.17
N VAL A 791 -41.31 10.37 -13.14
CA VAL A 791 -40.89 11.71 -13.55
C VAL A 791 -40.93 12.69 -12.38
N ARG A 792 -42.05 12.76 -11.63
CA ARG A 792 -42.20 13.68 -10.48
C ARG A 792 -41.32 13.32 -9.29
N ALA A 793 -40.91 12.06 -9.20
CA ALA A 793 -40.00 11.59 -8.15
C ALA A 793 -38.53 11.94 -8.49
N LEU A 794 -38.19 12.04 -9.79
CA LEU A 794 -36.86 12.44 -10.27
C LEU A 794 -36.62 13.95 -10.22
N GLY A 795 -37.66 14.78 -10.13
CA GLY A 795 -37.49 16.22 -9.98
C GLY A 795 -38.80 17.00 -10.12
N GLU A 796 -38.70 18.33 -10.11
CA GLU A 796 -39.84 19.21 -10.34
C GLU A 796 -40.11 19.34 -11.85
N PRO A 797 -41.30 18.94 -12.35
CA PRO A 797 -41.63 19.06 -13.76
C PRO A 797 -41.55 20.52 -14.25
N VAL A 798 -40.89 20.75 -15.38
CA VAL A 798 -40.71 22.10 -15.92
C VAL A 798 -42.06 22.71 -16.32
N GLN A 799 -42.34 23.97 -16.02
CA GLN A 799 -43.65 24.56 -16.34
C GLN A 799 -43.77 24.99 -17.82
N HIS A 800 -44.01 24.03 -18.71
CA HIS A 800 -44.37 24.28 -20.12
C HIS A 800 -45.61 23.46 -20.52
N LYS A 801 -46.58 24.11 -21.20
CA LYS A 801 -47.72 23.44 -21.83
C LYS A 801 -47.46 23.32 -23.33
N PHE A 802 -47.31 22.10 -23.80
CA PHE A 802 -47.29 21.80 -25.23
C PHE A 802 -48.69 21.40 -25.69
N GLN A 803 -48.96 21.44 -27.00
CA GLN A 803 -50.26 21.05 -27.54
C GLN A 803 -50.61 19.57 -27.27
N THR A 804 -49.60 18.72 -27.03
CA THR A 804 -49.72 17.26 -26.89
C THR A 804 -49.54 16.73 -25.45
N GLY A 805 -49.36 17.60 -24.45
CA GLY A 805 -49.17 17.18 -23.06
C GLY A 805 -48.46 18.22 -22.17
N GLY A 806 -48.22 17.84 -20.92
CA GLY A 806 -47.43 18.58 -19.94
C GLY A 806 -45.99 18.07 -19.85
N SER A 807 -45.14 18.75 -19.10
CA SER A 807 -43.74 18.32 -18.87
C SER A 807 -43.59 17.03 -18.06
N ASP A 808 -44.61 16.66 -17.28
CA ASP A 808 -44.66 15.41 -16.51
C ASP A 808 -45.06 14.20 -17.36
N LEU A 809 -45.69 14.44 -18.52
CA LEU A 809 -45.88 13.47 -19.60
C LEU A 809 -46.25 14.16 -20.91
N MET A 810 -45.40 13.98 -21.90
CA MET A 810 -45.68 14.23 -23.31
C MET A 810 -45.61 12.92 -24.08
N LYS A 811 -46.60 12.66 -24.93
CA LYS A 811 -46.55 11.51 -25.84
C LYS A 811 -45.88 11.94 -27.15
N LEU A 812 -44.91 11.16 -27.60
CA LEU A 812 -44.18 11.36 -28.85
C LEU A 812 -44.52 10.26 -29.88
N PRO A 813 -45.75 10.28 -30.45
CA PRO A 813 -46.10 9.35 -31.52
C PRO A 813 -45.41 9.75 -32.82
N ALA A 814 -44.90 8.79 -33.58
CA ALA A 814 -44.34 9.06 -34.91
C ALA A 814 -45.45 9.41 -35.92
N THR A 815 -45.76 10.69 -36.13
CA THR A 815 -46.85 11.15 -37.03
C THR A 815 -46.39 11.31 -38.48
N ARG A 816 -47.35 11.26 -39.43
CA ARG A 816 -47.14 11.51 -40.87
C ARG A 816 -47.44 12.98 -41.26
N GLU A 817 -47.57 13.87 -40.29
CA GLU A 817 -47.79 15.29 -40.56
C GLU A 817 -46.53 15.89 -41.19
N LYS A 818 -46.63 16.34 -42.45
CA LYS A 818 -45.56 17.06 -43.14
C LYS A 818 -45.23 18.34 -42.35
N GLY A 819 -43.96 18.57 -42.04
CA GLY A 819 -43.48 19.76 -41.35
C GLY A 819 -43.24 19.60 -39.86
N ASN A 820 -43.65 18.48 -39.25
CA ASN A 820 -43.49 18.26 -37.82
C ASN A 820 -42.31 17.31 -37.56
N VAL A 821 -41.09 17.81 -37.50
CA VAL A 821 -39.91 16.94 -37.40
C VAL A 821 -39.74 16.42 -35.97
N VAL A 822 -40.09 17.22 -34.96
CA VAL A 822 -39.98 16.85 -33.54
C VAL A 822 -40.86 15.62 -33.23
N LEU A 823 -42.15 15.67 -33.60
CA LEU A 823 -43.08 14.55 -33.42
C LEU A 823 -43.09 13.57 -34.60
N GLY A 824 -42.64 13.98 -35.77
CA GLY A 824 -42.72 13.17 -36.98
C GLY A 824 -41.62 12.12 -37.11
N ARG A 825 -41.49 11.63 -38.34
CA ARG A 825 -40.67 10.46 -38.72
C ARG A 825 -39.26 10.82 -39.20
N GLY A 826 -38.96 12.11 -39.41
CA GLY A 826 -37.65 12.56 -39.89
C GLY A 826 -36.50 12.37 -38.89
N MET A 827 -35.27 12.57 -39.33
CA MET A 827 -34.12 12.63 -38.43
C MET A 827 -34.16 13.90 -37.58
N LEU A 828 -33.68 13.82 -36.34
CA LEU A 828 -33.44 14.98 -35.47
C LEU A 828 -31.96 15.02 -35.10
N PRO A 829 -31.17 16.01 -35.56
CA PRO A 829 -29.75 16.14 -35.22
C PRO A 829 -29.52 16.27 -33.71
N ALA A 830 -28.29 16.00 -33.25
CA ALA A 830 -27.94 16.22 -31.84
C ALA A 830 -28.15 17.70 -31.45
N HIS A 831 -28.89 17.92 -30.37
CA HIS A 831 -29.25 19.25 -29.89
C HIS A 831 -29.33 19.28 -28.36
N THR A 832 -29.35 20.50 -27.82
CA THR A 832 -29.64 20.79 -26.41
C THR A 832 -31.11 21.16 -26.25
N ASP A 833 -31.83 20.48 -25.37
CA ASP A 833 -33.22 20.85 -25.08
C ASP A 833 -33.28 22.19 -24.34
N GLY A 834 -34.22 23.06 -24.74
CA GLY A 834 -34.42 24.37 -24.12
C GLY A 834 -33.68 25.53 -24.79
N LEU A 835 -32.82 25.26 -25.79
CA LEU A 835 -32.01 26.28 -26.49
C LEU A 835 -32.85 27.47 -27.02
N PHE A 836 -34.05 27.17 -27.55
CA PHE A 836 -34.94 28.12 -28.19
C PHE A 836 -36.06 28.65 -27.30
N VAL A 837 -36.28 28.04 -26.13
CA VAL A 837 -37.41 28.36 -25.23
C VAL A 837 -36.92 29.13 -23.99
N GLY A 838 -35.61 29.34 -23.86
CA GLY A 838 -35.00 30.17 -22.82
C GLY A 838 -34.91 29.52 -21.44
N HIS A 839 -35.40 28.29 -21.29
CA HIS A 839 -35.29 27.49 -20.08
C HIS A 839 -34.73 26.10 -20.42
N ARG A 840 -33.58 25.74 -19.83
CA ARG A 840 -32.93 24.44 -20.03
C ARG A 840 -33.35 23.48 -18.91
N PRO A 841 -34.05 22.38 -19.20
CA PRO A 841 -34.35 21.34 -18.22
C PRO A 841 -33.06 20.64 -17.77
N ASP A 842 -33.04 20.10 -16.56
CA ASP A 842 -31.91 19.35 -16.02
C ASP A 842 -31.87 17.91 -16.55
N LEU A 843 -32.99 17.21 -16.43
CA LEU A 843 -33.11 15.81 -16.83
C LEU A 843 -34.21 15.64 -17.88
N LEU A 844 -33.92 14.80 -18.87
CA LEU A 844 -34.86 14.35 -19.89
C LEU A 844 -35.09 12.85 -19.73
N MET A 845 -36.33 12.42 -19.81
CA MET A 845 -36.70 11.01 -19.70
C MET A 845 -37.45 10.57 -20.94
N LEU A 846 -37.08 9.45 -21.52
CA LEU A 846 -37.74 8.83 -22.66
C LEU A 846 -38.05 7.38 -22.31
N TYR A 847 -39.32 7.00 -22.31
CA TYR A 847 -39.77 5.64 -22.05
C TYR A 847 -40.49 5.06 -23.27
N ALA A 848 -40.09 3.86 -23.69
CA ALA A 848 -40.69 3.19 -24.84
C ALA A 848 -41.95 2.41 -24.45
N SER A 849 -43.11 3.03 -24.73
CA SER A 849 -44.42 2.37 -24.59
C SER A 849 -44.82 1.52 -25.81
N GLU A 850 -44.37 1.91 -27.00
CA GLU A 850 -44.55 1.16 -28.24
C GLU A 850 -43.34 1.42 -29.14
N PHE A 851 -42.68 0.37 -29.62
CA PHE A 851 -41.59 0.48 -30.59
C PHE A 851 -41.53 -0.76 -31.47
N ASN A 852 -41.54 -0.56 -32.79
CA ASN A 852 -41.33 -1.60 -33.79
C ASN A 852 -40.80 -0.97 -35.08
N ASP A 853 -39.50 -1.10 -35.35
CA ASP A 853 -38.86 -0.59 -36.56
C ASP A 853 -37.58 -1.40 -36.89
N LEU A 854 -36.98 -1.14 -38.05
CA LEU A 854 -35.71 -1.73 -38.46
C LEU A 854 -34.54 -1.23 -37.60
N PRO A 855 -33.53 -2.07 -37.31
CA PRO A 855 -32.32 -1.63 -36.60
C PRO A 855 -31.68 -0.40 -37.26
N GLY A 856 -31.25 0.57 -36.45
CA GLY A 856 -30.74 1.86 -36.94
C GLY A 856 -31.82 2.92 -37.23
N SER A 857 -33.11 2.56 -37.21
CA SER A 857 -34.23 3.48 -37.48
C SER A 857 -34.95 3.87 -36.18
N GLY A 858 -35.23 5.17 -36.02
CA GLY A 858 -35.90 5.71 -34.83
C GLY A 858 -35.11 5.63 -33.52
N GLU A 859 -33.80 5.36 -33.58
CA GLU A 859 -32.90 5.25 -32.43
C GLU A 859 -32.62 6.62 -31.81
N THR A 860 -32.52 6.68 -30.49
CA THR A 860 -32.06 7.90 -29.80
C THR A 860 -30.54 7.92 -29.78
N THR A 861 -29.96 9.03 -30.23
CA THR A 861 -28.51 9.30 -30.11
C THR A 861 -28.27 10.10 -28.84
N VAL A 862 -27.21 9.77 -28.11
CA VAL A 862 -26.73 10.51 -26.93
C VAL A 862 -25.23 10.72 -27.10
N VAL A 863 -24.77 11.96 -26.97
CA VAL A 863 -23.36 12.35 -27.09
C VAL A 863 -22.86 12.87 -25.75
N ASP A 864 -21.78 12.29 -25.23
CA ASP A 864 -21.06 12.79 -24.06
C ASP A 864 -20.28 14.07 -24.42
N GLN A 865 -20.95 15.21 -24.32
CA GLN A 865 -20.37 16.50 -24.68
C GLN A 865 -19.28 16.96 -23.71
N VAL A 866 -19.25 16.43 -22.47
CA VAL A 866 -18.24 16.84 -21.48
C VAL A 866 -16.89 16.23 -21.82
N ALA A 867 -16.84 14.93 -22.09
CA ALA A 867 -15.61 14.30 -22.57
C ALA A 867 -15.20 14.88 -23.94
N ALA A 868 -16.17 15.06 -24.85
CA ALA A 868 -15.87 15.66 -26.14
C ALA A 868 -15.26 17.06 -26.01
N MET A 869 -15.79 17.94 -25.15
CA MET A 869 -15.23 19.29 -24.95
C MET A 869 -13.83 19.29 -24.34
N LEU A 870 -13.55 18.34 -23.43
CA LEU A 870 -12.22 18.20 -22.82
C LEU A 870 -11.15 17.73 -23.81
N GLU A 871 -11.56 16.84 -24.72
CA GLU A 871 -10.66 16.18 -25.66
C GLU A 871 -10.66 16.83 -27.06
N MET A 872 -11.50 17.84 -27.26
CA MET A 872 -11.60 18.57 -28.52
C MET A 872 -10.26 19.20 -28.88
N PRO A 873 -9.74 18.97 -30.10
CA PRO A 873 -8.50 19.59 -30.56
C PRO A 873 -8.56 21.09 -30.34
N GLU A 874 -7.50 21.66 -29.79
CA GLU A 874 -7.47 23.07 -29.37
C GLU A 874 -7.91 24.02 -30.50
N ARG A 875 -7.50 23.74 -31.75
CA ARG A 875 -7.94 24.49 -32.93
C ARG A 875 -9.46 24.55 -33.06
N LEU A 876 -10.13 23.39 -33.01
CA LEU A 876 -11.57 23.28 -33.13
C LEU A 876 -12.28 23.87 -31.91
N ARG A 877 -11.77 23.58 -30.71
CA ARG A 877 -12.33 24.11 -29.45
C ARG A 877 -12.30 25.63 -29.42
N LEU A 878 -11.18 26.26 -29.78
CA LEU A 878 -11.08 27.72 -29.84
C LEU A 878 -11.94 28.31 -30.97
N ALA A 879 -12.05 27.65 -32.11
CA ALA A 879 -12.91 28.09 -33.20
C ALA A 879 -14.40 28.10 -32.77
N VAL A 880 -14.84 27.07 -32.05
CA VAL A 880 -16.21 27.00 -31.51
C VAL A 880 -16.40 27.98 -30.35
N GLU A 881 -15.46 28.08 -29.41
CA GLU A 881 -15.55 28.99 -28.25
C GLU A 881 -15.62 30.46 -28.66
N ASN A 882 -14.89 30.86 -29.71
CA ASN A 882 -14.84 32.24 -30.19
C ASN A 882 -15.93 32.57 -31.22
N ALA A 883 -16.67 31.58 -31.72
CA ALA A 883 -17.75 31.79 -32.66
C ALA A 883 -19.04 32.24 -31.96
N MET A 884 -19.89 32.94 -32.71
CA MET A 884 -21.28 33.19 -32.34
C MET A 884 -22.16 32.46 -33.36
N PHE A 885 -23.08 31.62 -32.91
CA PHE A 885 -23.99 30.89 -33.80
C PHE A 885 -25.30 31.65 -33.93
N GLU A 886 -25.84 31.69 -35.15
CA GLU A 886 -27.17 32.23 -35.43
C GLU A 886 -28.10 31.09 -35.82
N TYR A 887 -29.33 31.14 -35.29
CA TYR A 887 -30.38 30.16 -35.55
C TYR A 887 -31.64 30.82 -36.10
N GLN A 888 -32.30 30.18 -37.05
CA GLN A 888 -33.60 30.60 -37.57
C GLN A 888 -34.56 29.41 -37.50
N ILE A 889 -35.67 29.54 -36.76
CA ILE A 889 -36.68 28.47 -36.64
C ILE A 889 -37.61 28.52 -37.85
N VAL A 890 -37.83 27.37 -38.47
CA VAL A 890 -38.68 27.22 -39.67
C VAL A 890 -39.92 26.36 -39.42
N GLU A 891 -39.97 25.63 -38.30
CA GLU A 891 -41.13 24.81 -37.91
C GLU A 891 -42.13 25.59 -37.03
N THR A 892 -43.38 25.68 -37.48
CA THR A 892 -44.44 26.54 -36.88
C THR A 892 -45.31 25.84 -35.83
N GLY A 893 -45.15 24.51 -35.63
CA GLY A 893 -46.02 23.68 -34.79
C GLY A 893 -45.58 23.49 -33.33
N HIS A 894 -44.27 23.57 -33.03
CA HIS A 894 -43.71 23.19 -31.73
C HIS A 894 -43.10 24.35 -30.92
N HIS A 895 -42.87 25.51 -31.55
CA HIS A 895 -42.29 26.70 -30.94
C HIS A 895 -43.29 27.86 -30.92
N MET A 896 -43.06 28.87 -30.06
CA MET A 896 -43.94 30.03 -29.98
C MET A 896 -44.06 30.72 -31.35
N LYS A 897 -45.28 31.04 -31.80
CA LYS A 897 -45.60 31.76 -33.05
C LYS A 897 -44.83 33.10 -33.25
N SER A 898 -44.10 33.59 -32.25
CA SER A 898 -43.36 34.85 -32.28
C SER A 898 -41.90 34.74 -32.76
N LEU A 899 -41.41 33.55 -33.11
CA LEU A 899 -40.00 33.29 -33.49
C LEU A 899 -39.79 33.07 -35.00
N GLU A 900 -40.86 33.12 -35.80
CA GLU A 900 -40.81 32.90 -37.25
C GLU A 900 -39.97 34.00 -37.96
N ASP A 901 -39.16 33.59 -38.94
CA ASP A 901 -38.36 34.43 -39.85
C ASP A 901 -37.26 35.33 -39.24
N LYS A 902 -36.88 35.14 -37.98
CA LYS A 902 -35.77 35.89 -37.34
C LYS A 902 -34.58 35.01 -36.99
N TRP A 903 -33.39 35.47 -37.36
CA TRP A 903 -32.14 34.93 -36.86
C TRP A 903 -31.90 35.43 -35.43
N PHE A 904 -31.56 34.54 -34.51
CA PHE A 904 -31.14 34.90 -33.15
C PHE A 904 -29.82 34.26 -32.79
N GLU A 905 -29.05 34.99 -31.98
CA GLU A 905 -27.68 34.66 -31.62
C GLU A 905 -27.62 33.79 -30.37
N LYS A 906 -26.72 32.81 -30.38
CA LYS A 906 -26.38 31.97 -29.23
C LYS A 906 -24.88 31.70 -29.20
N GLN A 907 -24.32 31.86 -28.01
CA GLN A 907 -22.97 31.41 -27.73
C GLN A 907 -22.97 29.87 -27.69
N PRO A 908 -22.19 29.18 -28.54
CA PRO A 908 -22.22 27.72 -28.61
C PRO A 908 -21.60 27.05 -27.39
N VAL A 909 -20.74 27.75 -26.65
CA VAL A 909 -20.15 27.29 -25.38
C VAL A 909 -20.60 28.20 -24.25
N THR A 910 -21.26 27.62 -23.25
CA THR A 910 -21.70 28.33 -22.04
C THR A 910 -21.02 27.76 -20.80
N MET A 911 -20.96 28.58 -19.74
CA MET A 911 -20.50 28.14 -18.42
C MET A 911 -21.70 27.77 -17.57
N GLU A 912 -21.87 26.48 -17.30
CA GLU A 912 -22.96 25.96 -16.48
C GLU A 912 -22.37 25.16 -15.32
N ARG A 913 -22.78 25.48 -14.08
CA ARG A 913 -22.29 24.81 -12.85
C ARG A 913 -20.76 24.76 -12.75
N GLY A 914 -20.08 25.82 -13.19
CA GLY A 914 -18.62 25.93 -13.16
C GLY A 914 -17.88 25.14 -14.23
N ARG A 915 -18.57 24.59 -15.24
CA ARG A 915 -17.98 23.83 -16.35
C ARG A 915 -18.41 24.40 -17.70
N LYS A 916 -17.54 24.28 -18.71
CA LYS A 916 -17.88 24.59 -20.10
C LYS A 916 -18.78 23.48 -20.65
N CYS A 917 -19.93 23.84 -21.21
CA CYS A 917 -20.82 22.93 -21.93
C CYS A 917 -21.21 23.52 -23.28
N LEU A 918 -21.55 22.65 -24.23
CA LEU A 918 -22.17 23.02 -25.49
C LEU A 918 -23.66 23.33 -25.28
N ALA A 919 -24.09 24.40 -25.92
CA ALA A 919 -25.47 24.85 -26.03
C ALA A 919 -25.79 25.05 -27.53
N VAL A 920 -25.91 23.93 -28.25
CA VAL A 920 -26.01 23.92 -29.71
C VAL A 920 -27.15 23.04 -30.20
N SER A 921 -27.67 23.36 -31.39
CA SER A 921 -28.48 22.46 -32.22
C SER A 921 -27.78 22.26 -33.56
N LEU A 922 -27.36 21.04 -33.90
CA LEU A 922 -26.57 20.78 -35.11
C LEU A 922 -27.41 20.91 -36.40
N PRO A 923 -26.77 21.16 -37.57
CA PRO A 923 -27.48 21.30 -38.84
C PRO A 923 -28.16 20.00 -39.28
N PHE A 924 -29.25 20.16 -40.03
CA PHE A 924 -29.91 19.06 -40.74
C PHE A 924 -29.18 18.73 -42.06
N PRO A 925 -29.13 17.46 -42.49
CA PRO A 925 -28.68 17.09 -43.83
C PRO A 925 -29.45 17.80 -44.94
N GLU A 926 -28.80 17.98 -46.10
CA GLU A 926 -29.34 18.73 -47.25
C GLU A 926 -30.73 18.26 -47.70
N ASP A 927 -31.01 16.95 -47.66
CA ASP A 927 -32.25 16.35 -48.16
C ASP A 927 -33.30 16.01 -47.08
N THR A 928 -33.24 16.67 -45.92
CA THR A 928 -34.19 16.42 -44.82
C THR A 928 -35.04 17.63 -44.49
N GLU A 929 -36.29 17.39 -44.07
CA GLU A 929 -37.17 18.43 -43.56
C GLU A 929 -36.54 19.05 -42.30
N ARG A 930 -36.34 20.37 -42.30
CA ARG A 930 -35.59 21.09 -41.27
C ARG A 930 -36.53 21.78 -40.30
N SER A 931 -36.19 21.76 -39.01
CA SER A 931 -36.88 22.57 -37.99
C SER A 931 -36.19 23.91 -37.73
N TRP A 932 -34.89 24.00 -38.01
CA TRP A 932 -34.10 25.22 -37.90
C TRP A 932 -33.00 25.29 -38.95
N ASN A 933 -32.60 26.51 -39.30
CA ASN A 933 -31.34 26.80 -39.96
C ASN A 933 -30.32 27.26 -38.91
N ILE A 934 -29.04 27.00 -39.18
CA ILE A 934 -27.90 27.41 -38.35
C ILE A 934 -26.81 27.98 -39.25
N ARG A 935 -26.14 29.04 -38.80
CA ARG A 935 -24.90 29.55 -39.40
C ARG A 935 -23.97 30.16 -38.36
N VAL A 936 -22.70 30.33 -38.71
CA VAL A 936 -21.71 31.05 -37.91
C VAL A 936 -21.79 32.54 -38.26
N LYS A 937 -22.08 33.39 -37.27
CA LYS A 937 -22.24 34.83 -37.47
C LYS A 937 -20.94 35.46 -37.99
N GLY A 938 -21.03 36.13 -39.13
CA GLY A 938 -19.91 36.86 -39.73
C GLY A 938 -18.92 36.00 -40.53
N ALA A 939 -19.15 34.69 -40.63
CA ALA A 939 -18.40 33.79 -41.53
C ALA A 939 -19.05 33.74 -42.92
N THR A 940 -18.31 33.34 -43.97
CA THR A 940 -18.93 32.98 -45.25
C THR A 940 -19.75 31.69 -45.12
N ASP A 941 -20.63 31.41 -46.08
CA ASP A 941 -21.40 30.16 -46.07
C ASP A 941 -20.49 28.93 -46.09
N GLU A 942 -19.37 28.96 -46.85
CA GLU A 942 -18.41 27.85 -46.87
C GLU A 942 -17.69 27.67 -45.52
N GLU A 943 -17.28 28.76 -44.87
CA GLU A 943 -16.62 28.73 -43.56
C GLU A 943 -17.56 28.24 -42.46
N SER A 944 -18.82 28.69 -42.51
CA SER A 944 -19.86 28.25 -41.59
C SER A 944 -20.13 26.75 -41.71
N VAL A 945 -20.27 26.25 -42.94
CA VAL A 945 -20.47 24.81 -43.19
C VAL A 945 -19.26 24.01 -42.72
N ALA A 946 -18.04 24.44 -43.06
CA ALA A 946 -16.81 23.74 -42.68
C ALA A 946 -16.65 23.58 -41.16
N LEU A 947 -16.92 24.63 -40.38
CA LEU A 947 -16.82 24.55 -38.91
C LEU A 947 -17.89 23.63 -38.31
N LEU A 948 -19.12 23.71 -38.82
CA LEU A 948 -20.24 22.91 -38.32
C LEU A 948 -20.08 21.43 -38.67
N ASP A 949 -19.58 21.10 -39.86
CA ASP A 949 -19.26 19.73 -40.27
C ASP A 949 -18.12 19.13 -39.46
N GLU A 950 -17.07 19.92 -39.18
CA GLU A 950 -15.97 19.47 -38.33
C GLU A 950 -16.44 19.20 -36.90
N LEU A 951 -17.25 20.10 -36.33
CA LEU A 951 -17.85 19.92 -35.00
C LEU A 951 -18.76 18.68 -34.96
N TYR A 952 -19.61 18.50 -35.98
CA TYR A 952 -20.48 17.32 -36.10
C TYR A 952 -19.65 16.03 -36.15
N ALA A 953 -18.65 15.98 -37.04
CA ALA A 953 -17.81 14.80 -37.22
C ALA A 953 -17.05 14.44 -35.94
N PHE A 954 -16.61 15.45 -35.17
CA PHE A 954 -15.94 15.24 -33.89
C PHE A 954 -16.89 14.69 -32.82
N LEU A 955 -18.08 15.29 -32.65
CA LEU A 955 -19.07 14.87 -31.66
C LEU A 955 -19.63 13.47 -31.93
N TYR A 956 -19.74 13.08 -33.20
CA TYR A 956 -20.28 11.77 -33.62
C TYR A 956 -19.23 10.65 -33.66
N GLN A 957 -18.03 10.88 -33.14
CA GLN A 957 -17.07 9.81 -32.94
C GLN A 957 -17.63 8.76 -31.97
N LYS A 958 -17.38 7.47 -32.25
CA LYS A 958 -17.77 6.33 -31.40
C LYS A 958 -17.33 6.48 -29.93
N ARG A 959 -16.35 7.35 -29.68
CA ARG A 959 -15.86 7.63 -28.34
C ARG A 959 -16.95 8.22 -27.44
N TYR A 960 -17.68 9.19 -27.95
CA TYR A 960 -18.65 9.99 -27.21
C TYR A 960 -20.10 9.64 -27.55
N LEU A 961 -20.33 9.00 -28.71
CA LEU A 961 -21.65 8.69 -29.23
C LEU A 961 -22.15 7.33 -28.73
N TYR A 962 -23.35 7.33 -28.14
CA TYR A 962 -24.18 6.15 -27.93
C TYR A 962 -25.45 6.23 -28.77
N GLN A 963 -25.80 5.14 -29.43
CA GLN A 963 -27.05 4.98 -30.17
C GLN A 963 -27.88 3.89 -29.49
N HIS A 964 -29.09 4.25 -29.07
CA HIS A 964 -29.95 3.34 -28.33
C HIS A 964 -30.97 2.65 -29.26
N PRO A 965 -30.83 1.34 -29.49
CA PRO A 965 -31.87 0.55 -30.14
C PRO A 965 -32.99 0.27 -29.13
N TRP A 966 -34.12 0.94 -29.33
CA TRP A 966 -35.25 0.89 -28.40
C TRP A 966 -35.91 -0.49 -28.34
N GLN A 967 -36.26 -0.92 -27.14
CA GLN A 967 -37.21 -1.99 -26.87
C GLN A 967 -38.34 -1.48 -25.96
N VAL A 968 -39.52 -2.09 -26.05
CA VAL A 968 -40.62 -1.75 -25.13
C VAL A 968 -40.18 -2.03 -23.70
N GLY A 969 -40.40 -1.06 -22.81
CA GLY A 969 -39.96 -1.13 -21.42
C GLY A 969 -38.58 -0.53 -21.15
N ASP A 970 -37.89 -0.02 -22.17
CA ASP A 970 -36.67 0.78 -21.95
C ASP A 970 -37.04 2.20 -21.48
N LEU A 971 -36.36 2.66 -20.43
CA LEU A 971 -36.39 4.04 -19.93
C LEU A 971 -34.98 4.64 -20.00
N LEU A 972 -34.82 5.67 -20.82
CA LEU A 972 -33.57 6.42 -20.96
C LEU A 972 -33.70 7.76 -20.23
N ILE A 973 -32.85 8.00 -19.23
CA ILE A 973 -32.74 9.26 -18.49
C ILE A 973 -31.44 9.96 -18.91
N ILE A 974 -31.52 11.23 -19.31
CA ILE A 974 -30.43 11.97 -19.94
C ILE A 974 -30.19 13.26 -19.15
N ASP A 975 -28.95 13.49 -18.70
CA ASP A 975 -28.49 14.78 -18.17
C ASP A 975 -28.27 15.75 -19.33
N ASN A 976 -29.14 16.75 -19.41
CA ASN A 976 -29.16 17.72 -20.50
C ASN A 976 -27.97 18.70 -20.46
N TYR A 977 -27.24 18.80 -19.33
CA TYR A 977 -26.00 19.60 -19.24
C TYR A 977 -24.76 18.78 -19.61
N GLY A 978 -24.80 17.47 -19.34
CA GLY A 978 -23.71 16.55 -19.62
C GLY A 978 -23.72 15.95 -21.03
N THR A 979 -24.86 16.02 -21.73
CA THR A 979 -25.05 15.32 -23.01
C THR A 979 -25.73 16.20 -24.08
N LEU A 980 -25.58 15.82 -25.35
CA LEU A 980 -26.49 16.23 -26.43
C LEU A 980 -27.30 15.01 -26.85
N HIS A 981 -28.52 15.19 -27.34
CA HIS A 981 -29.35 14.07 -27.81
C HIS A 981 -30.00 14.36 -29.16
N GLY A 982 -30.30 13.31 -29.89
CA GLY A 982 -30.95 13.37 -31.21
C GLY A 982 -31.68 12.07 -31.53
N ARG A 983 -32.12 11.92 -32.78
CA ARG A 983 -32.89 10.76 -33.24
C ARG A 983 -32.58 10.42 -34.70
N THR A 984 -32.40 9.15 -35.04
CA THR A 984 -32.35 8.72 -36.45
C THR A 984 -33.74 8.75 -37.10
N ALA A 985 -33.82 8.76 -38.43
CA ALA A 985 -35.11 8.71 -39.13
C ALA A 985 -35.85 7.39 -38.83
N ILE A 986 -37.17 7.45 -38.76
CA ILE A 986 -38.07 6.30 -38.59
C ILE A 986 -38.45 5.82 -39.99
N SER A 987 -38.48 4.51 -40.23
CA SER A 987 -38.83 3.96 -41.55
C SER A 987 -40.28 4.29 -41.93
N GLU A 988 -40.72 4.05 -43.18
CA GLU A 988 -42.10 4.36 -43.59
C GLU A 988 -43.17 3.52 -42.86
N ASP A 989 -42.82 2.31 -42.44
CA ASP A 989 -43.71 1.34 -41.79
C ASP A 989 -43.47 1.21 -40.27
N GLY A 990 -42.41 1.83 -39.75
CA GLY A 990 -42.06 1.82 -38.33
C GLY A 990 -43.15 2.39 -37.40
N LYS A 991 -43.27 1.84 -36.19
CA LYS A 991 -44.14 2.34 -35.13
C LYS A 991 -43.30 2.75 -33.94
N ARG A 992 -43.60 3.94 -33.39
CA ARG A 992 -42.95 4.46 -32.19
C ARG A 992 -43.91 5.36 -31.42
N CYS A 993 -44.02 5.09 -30.13
CA CYS A 993 -44.59 5.98 -29.13
C CYS A 993 -43.68 5.98 -27.89
N LEU A 994 -42.99 7.11 -27.67
CA LEU A 994 -42.21 7.34 -26.45
C LEU A 994 -42.97 8.27 -25.51
N PHE A 995 -43.00 7.96 -24.22
CA PHE A 995 -43.38 8.89 -23.17
C PHE A 995 -42.17 9.74 -22.82
N ARG A 996 -42.36 11.06 -22.79
CA ARG A 996 -41.30 12.03 -22.48
C ARG A 996 -41.64 12.80 -21.21
N GLY A 997 -40.66 12.90 -20.32
CA GLY A 997 -40.69 13.70 -19.11
C GLY A 997 -39.52 14.68 -19.07
N GLN A 998 -39.71 15.84 -18.46
CA GLN A 998 -38.67 16.85 -18.24
C GLN A 998 -38.79 17.46 -16.86
N VAL A 999 -37.69 17.48 -16.12
CA VAL A 999 -37.65 18.03 -14.76
C VAL A 999 -36.43 18.92 -14.56
N ASN A 1000 -36.54 19.83 -13.60
CA ASN A 1000 -35.39 20.42 -12.94
C ASN A 1000 -35.12 19.66 -11.63
N TYR A 1001 -33.89 19.66 -11.16
CA TYR A 1001 -33.56 19.15 -9.83
C TYR A 1001 -34.33 19.96 -8.76
N ARG A 1002 -34.67 19.28 -7.66
CA ARG A 1002 -35.35 19.88 -6.50
C ARG A 1002 -34.43 20.76 -5.68
#